data_AF-A0A9E4HQT5-F1
#
_entry.id   AF-A0A9E4HQT5-F1
#
_cell.length_a   1.000
_cell.length_b   1.000
_cell.length_c   1.000
_cell.angle_alpha   90.00
_cell.angle_beta   90.00
_cell.angle_gamma   90.00
#
_symmetry.space_group_name_H-M   'P 1'
#
loop_
_entity.id
_entity.type
_entity.pdbx_description
1 polymer ?
#
loop_
_entity_poly.entity_id
_entity_poly.type
_entity_poly.pdbx_seq_one_letter_code
_entity_poly.pdbx_strand_id
1 'polypeptide(L)'
;MSSTIYHSLRRGAGASLAAAIIAALRLAAPPPVAAQPPAALAAVDPLVRQIRTLVATGDVDAYIGLLAPGADPVAARAFAAEELAPGATAAAVRARLLAAADAPAGEAYELTLEVFTERGRRGRLATWQLGVVRAPEGSAGPGWRISHQDRAGAVEGLYDLALNRQARFDAAGLTIAAEDLTLRMTRGSAYPAETDLGVTGLVLIGRGRMRFTPLPEAERGQLRIFAGAEELDAAFGAAFVETFASSPSFRALVAADAGDPDDFEAAEAVFRAFAPLSFVVDLGDLSPRSWSLAPGAGDFLAEIRTERHGVLTYMRAPSRPEDVALFERATRRTIAQYTSEPMRAVRGSDYSDGDTVPYDVLDYRIEASFEPRGVRQDSLRARPRLVGCWIEGTAHLALRLTAPTVARLSLRIADDLDVHSVTSPELGPLLFYRMAGQSNLVIGLPESAPAGTELTVTVRYSGLLAGQEPDENWLGRQRQWLTGGGAPFGVAAPRYIYSNASYWYPQSLVSDYATATMALTVPAGYGVVASGEPRDGNPPAWPGAEGTGPRRYAFVTLQPARYLSCIVARFARHATAPREVAPPEVLASAAAREGVSYESVVLAIASTERARSRVPEVGETAADILRFYAALVGDIPYPTVTVALTDALLPGGHSPAYVAALSEPLPRQGGSIVSWGGDPVAFAGYPSFFLAHELAHQWWGQAVGWKNYHAQWLSEGLAQYFAALYTEREGGPDAFRDVLAQMRRWSLRQTDQGPIALGRRLGAIRDEPRVFRALVYNKSAMVLHMLRGLIGDDAFFRGLRGYYNAMRFRKAGTDDLRRAFEAEAGRSLERFFTRWIHESDLPSIGLSYGAEQAAGRGDGGAVVLRLEQRGKLFELPVAVTLRYRTGPDDTVVVRVSDRVTEVRVATGGRQLRSVVANAGEDALVEID
;
A
#
# COMPACT_ATOMS: atom_id res chain seq x y z
N MET A 1 18.84 -32.55 33.56
CA MET A 1 20.07 -31.72 33.62
C MET A 1 20.64 -31.69 32.22
N SER A 2 20.67 -30.61 31.43
CA SER A 2 20.46 -29.20 31.72
C SER A 2 19.80 -28.54 30.50
N SER A 3 18.56 -28.10 30.66
CA SER A 3 17.74 -27.35 29.69
C SER A 3 17.45 -25.92 30.21
N THR A 4 18.24 -25.44 31.17
CA THR A 4 17.88 -24.29 32.02
C THR A 4 18.67 -23.01 31.71
N ILE A 5 19.54 -22.99 30.68
CA ILE A 5 20.42 -21.82 30.43
C ILE A 5 19.95 -20.92 29.27
N TYR A 6 19.08 -21.39 28.37
CA TYR A 6 18.66 -20.57 27.21
C TYR A 6 17.48 -19.62 27.48
N HIS A 7 16.81 -19.72 28.64
CA HIS A 7 15.63 -18.90 28.97
C HIS A 7 15.87 -17.75 29.97
N SER A 8 17.09 -17.58 30.52
CA SER A 8 17.33 -16.57 31.57
C SER A 8 17.93 -15.24 31.08
N LEU A 9 18.50 -15.16 29.87
CA LEU A 9 19.18 -13.95 29.37
C LEU A 9 18.27 -12.89 28.73
N ARG A 10 16.96 -13.14 28.56
CA ARG A 10 16.01 -12.15 28.01
C ARG A 10 15.32 -11.25 29.04
N ARG A 11 15.41 -11.56 30.35
CA ARG A 11 14.67 -10.81 31.40
C ARG A 11 15.43 -9.63 32.02
N GLY A 12 16.67 -9.33 31.60
CA GLY A 12 17.49 -8.27 32.22
C GLY A 12 18.02 -7.17 31.29
N ALA A 13 17.91 -7.31 29.96
CA ALA A 13 18.57 -6.37 29.02
C ALA A 13 17.63 -5.39 28.30
N GLY A 14 16.31 -5.63 28.32
CA GLY A 14 15.33 -4.84 27.56
C GLY A 14 15.10 -3.42 28.07
N ALA A 15 15.21 -3.20 29.39
CA ALA A 15 14.97 -1.87 29.98
C ALA A 15 16.21 -0.95 29.89
N SER A 16 17.42 -1.51 29.94
CA SER A 16 18.66 -0.71 29.87
C SER A 16 19.06 -0.32 28.44
N LEU A 17 18.66 -1.08 27.42
CA LEU A 17 18.93 -0.69 26.02
C LEU A 17 18.00 0.44 25.55
N ALA A 18 16.72 0.42 25.94
CA ALA A 18 15.78 1.50 25.66
C ALA A 18 16.18 2.81 26.37
N ALA A 19 16.64 2.74 27.62
CA ALA A 19 17.12 3.91 28.36
C ALA A 19 18.49 4.43 27.85
N ALA A 20 19.38 3.55 27.37
CA ALA A 20 20.67 3.94 26.79
C ALA A 20 20.52 4.59 25.40
N ILE A 21 19.54 4.15 24.60
CA ILE A 21 19.19 4.80 23.31
C ILE A 21 18.55 6.17 23.56
N ILE A 22 17.70 6.31 24.59
CA ILE A 22 17.08 7.59 24.97
C ILE A 22 18.09 8.58 25.56
N ALA A 23 19.14 8.12 26.25
CA ALA A 23 20.17 8.98 26.84
C ALA A 23 21.28 9.40 25.85
N ALA A 24 21.58 8.59 24.82
CA ALA A 24 22.54 8.95 23.77
C ALA A 24 21.98 9.94 22.71
N LEU A 25 20.66 10.14 22.66
CA LEU A 25 19.97 11.04 21.72
C LEU A 25 19.86 12.51 22.18
N ARG A 26 20.63 12.93 23.21
CA ARG A 26 20.66 14.31 23.72
C ARG A 26 21.81 15.19 23.24
N LEU A 27 22.46 14.85 22.12
CA LEU A 27 23.47 15.72 21.52
C LEU A 27 22.87 16.52 20.35
N ALA A 28 22.81 17.84 20.57
CA ALA A 28 22.56 18.95 19.65
C ALA A 28 21.75 18.64 18.38
N ALA A 29 20.50 19.11 18.34
CA ALA A 29 19.83 19.32 17.07
C ALA A 29 20.75 20.19 16.18
N PRO A 30 21.17 19.74 14.98
CA PRO A 30 21.73 20.66 14.02
C PRO A 30 20.67 21.75 13.76
N PRO A 31 21.08 23.01 13.56
CA PRO A 31 20.12 24.07 13.26
C PRO A 31 19.27 23.66 12.04
N PRO A 32 18.01 24.13 11.95
CA PRO A 32 17.19 23.87 10.77
C PRO A 32 17.94 24.41 9.56
N VAL A 33 18.47 23.52 8.71
CA VAL A 33 19.04 23.92 7.43
C VAL A 33 17.86 24.32 6.57
N ALA A 34 17.58 25.62 6.55
CA ALA A 34 16.60 26.27 5.69
C ALA A 34 16.68 25.73 4.25
N ALA A 35 15.57 25.81 3.51
CA ALA A 35 15.56 25.57 2.07
C ALA A 35 16.83 26.14 1.42
N GLN A 36 17.53 25.36 0.59
CA GLN A 36 18.74 25.85 -0.07
C GLN A 36 18.38 27.15 -0.81
N PRO A 37 18.97 28.30 -0.45
CA PRO A 37 18.61 29.55 -1.10
C PRO A 37 19.07 29.50 -2.57
N PRO A 38 18.28 30.05 -3.52
CA PRO A 38 18.70 30.20 -4.93
C PRO A 38 20.11 30.81 -5.10
N ALA A 39 20.55 31.60 -4.11
CA ALA A 39 21.87 32.21 -4.05
C ALA A 39 23.04 31.21 -3.91
N ALA A 40 22.85 30.07 -3.24
CA ALA A 40 23.90 29.06 -3.07
C ALA A 40 24.23 28.33 -4.38
N LEU A 41 23.19 28.05 -5.19
CA LEU A 41 23.33 27.41 -6.50
C LEU A 41 24.06 28.36 -7.46
N ALA A 42 23.65 29.63 -7.49
CA ALA A 42 24.26 30.67 -8.30
C ALA A 42 25.77 30.86 -8.01
N ALA A 43 26.23 30.59 -6.79
CA ALA A 43 27.63 30.79 -6.38
C ALA A 43 28.59 29.76 -6.99
N VAL A 44 28.16 28.52 -7.20
CA VAL A 44 29.00 27.43 -7.77
C VAL A 44 28.73 27.16 -9.25
N ASP A 45 27.67 27.74 -9.81
CA ASP A 45 27.30 27.63 -11.23
C ASP A 45 28.47 27.80 -12.22
N PRO A 46 29.42 28.74 -12.03
CA PRO A 46 30.60 28.83 -12.91
C PRO A 46 31.45 27.57 -12.93
N LEU A 47 31.72 26.97 -11.75
CA LEU A 47 32.48 25.72 -11.63
C LEU A 47 31.71 24.55 -12.24
N VAL A 48 30.41 24.44 -11.97
CA VAL A 48 29.55 23.38 -12.54
C VAL A 48 29.51 23.46 -14.07
N ARG A 49 29.43 24.67 -14.65
CA ARG A 49 29.51 24.86 -16.11
C ARG A 49 30.85 24.40 -16.69
N GLN A 50 31.96 24.70 -16.02
CA GLN A 50 33.28 24.25 -16.46
C GLN A 50 33.39 22.73 -16.40
N ILE A 51 32.97 22.10 -15.29
CA ILE A 51 32.95 20.64 -15.15
C ILE A 51 32.11 20.01 -16.26
N ARG A 52 30.94 20.57 -16.57
CA ARG A 52 30.10 20.10 -17.69
C ARG A 52 30.85 20.13 -19.03
N THR A 53 31.60 21.19 -19.32
CA THR A 53 32.43 21.26 -20.52
C THR A 53 33.51 20.17 -20.52
N LEU A 54 34.19 19.96 -19.39
CA LEU A 54 35.23 18.93 -19.26
C LEU A 54 34.71 17.51 -19.44
N VAL A 55 33.53 17.21 -18.89
CA VAL A 55 32.85 15.92 -19.08
C VAL A 55 32.53 15.71 -20.56
N ALA A 56 32.12 16.75 -21.28
CA ALA A 56 31.83 16.66 -22.71
C ALA A 56 33.10 16.49 -23.57
N THR A 57 34.20 17.17 -23.23
CA THR A 57 35.44 17.13 -24.03
C THR A 57 36.36 15.98 -23.68
N GLY A 58 36.26 15.41 -22.47
CA GLY A 58 37.20 14.42 -21.95
C GLY A 58 38.58 15.00 -21.62
N ASP A 59 38.68 16.31 -21.38
CA ASP A 59 39.95 17.00 -21.16
C ASP A 59 40.44 16.84 -19.70
N VAL A 60 41.26 15.80 -19.49
CA VAL A 60 41.86 15.47 -18.19
C VAL A 60 42.80 16.58 -17.71
N ASP A 61 43.58 17.21 -18.58
CA ASP A 61 44.55 18.22 -18.17
C ASP A 61 43.87 19.52 -17.72
N ALA A 62 42.79 19.92 -18.41
CA ALA A 62 41.99 21.05 -17.99
C ALA A 62 41.23 20.80 -16.67
N TYR A 63 40.86 19.53 -16.37
CA TYR A 63 40.33 19.17 -15.04
C TYR A 63 41.36 19.38 -13.92
N ILE A 64 42.63 18.98 -14.15
CA ILE A 64 43.71 19.24 -13.18
C ILE A 64 43.90 20.74 -12.94
N GLY A 65 43.62 21.59 -13.94
CA GLY A 65 43.64 23.05 -13.80
C GLY A 65 42.61 23.63 -12.81
N LEU A 66 41.58 22.87 -12.44
CA LEU A 66 40.55 23.28 -11.46
C LEU A 66 40.94 22.98 -10.01
N LEU A 67 42.04 22.26 -9.77
CA LEU A 67 42.45 21.86 -8.43
C LEU A 67 42.89 23.05 -7.58
N ALA A 68 42.61 22.97 -6.28
CA ALA A 68 43.08 23.90 -5.26
C ALA A 68 44.56 23.62 -4.91
N PRO A 69 45.31 24.62 -4.42
CA PRO A 69 46.65 24.39 -3.88
C PRO A 69 46.60 23.37 -2.73
N GLY A 70 47.29 22.24 -2.86
CA GLY A 70 47.32 21.17 -1.87
C GLY A 70 46.43 19.95 -2.17
N ALA A 71 45.62 19.98 -3.24
CA ALA A 71 44.92 18.80 -3.73
C ALA A 71 45.91 17.77 -4.31
N ASP A 72 45.58 16.47 -4.25
CA ASP A 72 46.41 15.39 -4.82
C ASP A 72 46.22 15.31 -6.35
N PRO A 73 47.22 15.73 -7.15
CA PRO A 73 47.09 15.74 -8.61
C PRO A 73 47.13 14.33 -9.23
N VAL A 74 47.71 13.34 -8.54
CA VAL A 74 47.78 11.95 -9.02
C VAL A 74 46.41 11.30 -8.88
N ALA A 75 45.80 11.40 -7.70
CA ALA A 75 44.45 10.93 -7.46
C ALA A 75 43.42 11.63 -8.39
N ALA A 76 43.57 12.94 -8.58
CA ALA A 76 42.70 13.71 -9.47
C ALA A 76 42.83 13.27 -10.94
N ARG A 77 44.06 12.97 -11.40
CA ARG A 77 44.28 12.48 -12.76
C ARG A 77 43.72 11.09 -12.97
N ALA A 78 43.81 10.20 -11.96
CA ALA A 78 43.20 8.88 -12.01
C ALA A 78 41.67 8.97 -12.08
N PHE A 79 41.06 9.75 -11.18
CA PHE A 79 39.61 10.03 -11.19
C PHE A 79 39.15 10.59 -12.54
N ALA A 80 39.83 11.63 -13.03
CA ALA A 80 39.50 12.27 -14.29
C ALA A 80 39.66 11.33 -15.49
N ALA A 81 40.68 10.46 -15.50
CA ALA A 81 40.87 9.50 -16.60
C ALA A 81 39.74 8.46 -16.66
N GLU A 82 39.18 8.07 -15.52
CA GLU A 82 38.06 7.13 -15.45
C GLU A 82 36.72 7.82 -15.79
N GLU A 83 36.49 9.00 -15.22
CA GLU A 83 35.22 9.71 -15.30
C GLU A 83 35.04 10.56 -16.57
N LEU A 84 36.13 11.11 -17.12
CA LEU A 84 36.13 11.98 -18.30
C LEU A 84 36.57 11.21 -19.55
N ALA A 85 36.15 9.95 -19.72
CA ALA A 85 36.61 9.19 -20.87
C ALA A 85 36.14 9.83 -22.20
N PRO A 86 37.02 9.93 -23.21
CA PRO A 86 36.78 10.69 -24.43
C PRO A 86 35.67 10.07 -25.30
N GLY A 87 35.04 10.91 -26.13
CA GLY A 87 34.01 10.45 -27.08
C GLY A 87 32.58 10.43 -26.54
N ALA A 88 32.28 11.21 -25.49
CA ALA A 88 30.90 11.48 -25.10
C ALA A 88 30.18 12.25 -26.22
N THR A 89 29.03 11.74 -26.66
CA THR A 89 28.18 12.42 -27.66
C THR A 89 27.33 13.52 -27.03
N ALA A 90 27.03 13.39 -25.74
CA ALA A 90 26.39 14.40 -24.91
C ALA A 90 26.78 14.20 -23.44
N ALA A 91 26.72 15.27 -22.66
CA ALA A 91 26.96 15.25 -21.23
C ALA A 91 26.09 16.28 -20.51
N ALA A 92 25.57 15.90 -19.35
CA ALA A 92 24.83 16.79 -18.46
C ALA A 92 25.39 16.69 -17.04
N VAL A 93 25.40 17.81 -16.33
CA VAL A 93 25.88 17.90 -14.95
C VAL A 93 24.90 18.75 -14.16
N ARG A 94 24.42 18.20 -13.03
CA ARG A 94 23.48 18.84 -12.10
C ARG A 94 24.06 18.83 -10.68
N ALA A 95 24.07 19.97 -10.01
CA ALA A 95 24.45 20.06 -8.60
C ALA A 95 23.25 19.75 -7.70
N ARG A 96 23.46 19.01 -6.60
CA ARG A 96 22.39 18.56 -5.69
C ARG A 96 22.54 19.06 -4.25
N LEU A 97 23.71 18.82 -3.66
CA LEU A 97 24.05 19.30 -2.32
C LEU A 97 25.07 20.43 -2.45
N LEU A 98 24.76 21.56 -1.82
CA LEU A 98 25.54 22.78 -1.89
C LEU A 98 25.98 23.22 -0.50
N ALA A 99 27.19 23.77 -0.41
CA ALA A 99 27.56 24.60 0.71
C ALA A 99 26.78 25.92 0.76
N ALA A 100 26.67 26.48 1.97
CA ALA A 100 26.02 27.76 2.17
C ALA A 100 26.65 28.84 1.26
N ALA A 101 25.80 29.70 0.68
CA ALA A 101 26.24 30.81 -0.17
C ALA A 101 27.24 31.75 0.53
N ASP A 102 27.19 31.80 1.86
CA ASP A 102 27.95 32.70 2.74
C ASP A 102 29.22 32.04 3.31
N ALA A 103 29.65 30.93 2.71
CA ALA A 103 30.83 30.16 3.08
C ALA A 103 32.12 31.01 3.19
N PRO A 104 32.80 31.07 4.37
CA PRO A 104 34.10 31.71 4.50
C PRO A 104 35.16 31.16 3.52
N ALA A 105 36.03 32.04 3.03
CA ALA A 105 37.09 31.69 2.10
C ALA A 105 38.17 30.83 2.78
N GLY A 106 38.66 29.79 2.08
CA GLY A 106 39.68 28.87 2.58
C GLY A 106 39.15 27.65 3.34
N GLU A 107 37.86 27.62 3.71
CA GLU A 107 37.22 26.40 4.22
C GLU A 107 36.79 25.48 3.06
N ALA A 108 36.90 24.17 3.29
CA ALA A 108 36.50 23.14 2.34
C ALA A 108 35.04 22.75 2.56
N TYR A 109 34.35 22.55 1.45
CA TYR A 109 32.92 22.32 1.40
C TYR A 109 32.61 21.17 0.46
N GLU A 110 31.59 20.38 0.78
CA GLU A 110 31.16 19.30 -0.11
C GLU A 110 30.18 19.78 -1.18
N LEU A 111 30.50 19.48 -2.43
CA LEU A 111 29.66 19.67 -3.60
C LEU A 111 29.33 18.31 -4.20
N THR A 112 28.05 17.93 -4.20
CA THR A 112 27.60 16.70 -4.87
C THR A 112 27.07 17.02 -6.27
N LEU A 113 27.63 16.35 -7.27
CA LEU A 113 27.24 16.46 -8.67
C LEU A 113 26.65 15.14 -9.18
N GLU A 114 25.54 15.21 -9.91
CA GLU A 114 25.11 14.13 -10.78
C GLU A 114 25.62 14.40 -12.19
N VAL A 115 26.34 13.43 -12.73
CA VAL A 115 26.98 13.51 -14.05
C VAL A 115 26.39 12.42 -14.92
N PHE A 116 25.70 12.83 -15.99
CA PHE A 116 25.19 11.93 -17.00
C PHE A 116 26.02 12.06 -18.28
N THR A 117 26.45 10.93 -18.82
CA THR A 117 27.23 10.86 -20.06
C THR A 117 26.59 9.91 -21.06
N GLU A 118 26.51 10.36 -22.31
CA GLU A 118 26.01 9.57 -23.43
C GLU A 118 27.19 9.18 -24.33
N ARG A 119 27.28 7.89 -24.68
CA ARG A 119 28.24 7.36 -25.65
C ARG A 119 27.51 6.49 -26.65
N GLY A 120 27.09 7.11 -27.75
CA GLY A 120 26.23 6.45 -28.73
C GLY A 120 24.87 6.12 -28.11
N ARG A 121 24.63 4.83 -27.82
CA ARG A 121 23.36 4.32 -27.25
C ARG A 121 23.52 3.77 -25.83
N ARG A 122 24.68 4.00 -25.21
CA ARG A 122 24.94 3.73 -23.80
C ARG A 122 24.93 5.03 -23.01
N GLY A 123 24.22 5.01 -21.90
CA GLY A 123 24.17 6.06 -20.91
C GLY A 123 24.86 5.59 -19.65
N ARG A 124 25.50 6.53 -18.97
CA ARG A 124 26.09 6.33 -17.65
C ARG A 124 25.71 7.49 -16.75
N LEU A 125 25.13 7.19 -15.61
CA LEU A 125 24.79 8.15 -14.57
C LEU A 125 25.72 7.94 -13.38
N ALA A 126 26.51 8.95 -13.01
CA ALA A 126 27.40 8.90 -11.86
C ALA A 126 27.07 10.00 -10.85
N THR A 127 27.33 9.75 -9.57
CA THR A 127 27.31 10.78 -8.52
C THR A 127 28.74 11.02 -8.06
N TRP A 128 29.20 12.26 -8.23
CA TRP A 128 30.51 12.72 -7.78
C TRP A 128 30.37 13.52 -6.49
N GLN A 129 31.34 13.36 -5.61
CA GLN A 129 31.55 14.22 -4.44
C GLN A 129 32.85 14.98 -4.64
N LEU A 130 32.75 16.30 -4.60
CA LEU A 130 33.90 17.19 -4.76
C LEU A 130 34.01 18.05 -3.51
N GLY A 131 35.15 17.95 -2.83
CA GLY A 131 35.56 19.00 -1.91
C GLY A 131 35.89 20.25 -2.71
N VAL A 132 35.27 21.37 -2.37
CA VAL A 132 35.50 22.66 -3.01
C VAL A 132 35.90 23.71 -1.99
N VAL A 133 36.85 24.56 -2.35
CA VAL A 133 37.30 25.70 -1.54
C VAL A 133 37.11 26.99 -2.33
N ARG A 134 36.63 28.04 -1.67
CA ARG A 134 36.49 29.35 -2.31
C ARG A 134 37.87 29.97 -2.52
N ALA A 135 38.17 30.36 -3.75
CA ALA A 135 39.43 31.01 -4.10
C ALA A 135 39.48 32.45 -3.52
N PRO A 136 40.65 32.95 -3.10
CA PRO A 136 40.82 34.34 -2.66
C PRO A 136 40.37 35.34 -3.74
N GLU A 137 39.79 36.48 -3.33
CA GLU A 137 39.39 37.54 -4.26
C GLU A 137 40.58 38.01 -5.12
N GLY A 138 40.40 38.02 -6.45
CA GLY A 138 41.45 38.39 -7.42
C GLY A 138 42.18 37.23 -8.11
N SER A 139 41.84 35.98 -7.81
CA SER A 139 42.38 34.78 -8.49
C SER A 139 41.83 34.62 -9.92
N ALA A 140 42.67 34.23 -10.88
CA ALA A 140 42.20 33.89 -12.23
C ALA A 140 41.51 32.50 -12.25
N GLY A 141 40.23 32.43 -12.60
CA GLY A 141 39.45 31.19 -12.68
C GLY A 141 38.07 31.25 -12.01
N PRO A 142 37.33 30.13 -11.94
CA PRO A 142 36.07 30.06 -11.19
C PRO A 142 36.33 30.39 -9.71
N GLY A 143 35.38 31.05 -9.05
CA GLY A 143 35.50 31.43 -7.62
C GLY A 143 35.64 30.26 -6.65
N TRP A 144 35.52 29.02 -7.13
CA TRP A 144 35.62 27.77 -6.38
C TRP A 144 36.62 26.82 -7.06
N ARG A 145 37.48 26.18 -6.27
CA ARG A 145 38.50 25.21 -6.73
C ARG A 145 38.31 23.85 -6.03
N ILE A 146 38.69 22.76 -6.69
CA ILE A 146 38.50 21.39 -6.21
C ILE A 146 39.65 21.00 -5.27
N SER A 147 39.36 20.72 -4.00
CA SER A 147 40.35 20.25 -3.01
C SER A 147 40.51 18.73 -2.99
N HIS A 148 39.44 17.98 -3.20
CA HIS A 148 39.47 16.52 -3.39
C HIS A 148 38.25 16.05 -4.19
N GLN A 149 38.29 14.80 -4.63
CA GLN A 149 37.26 14.20 -5.48
C GLN A 149 37.06 12.73 -5.15
N ASP A 150 35.81 12.29 -5.16
CA ASP A 150 35.41 10.90 -5.02
C ASP A 150 34.16 10.59 -5.86
N ARG A 151 33.96 9.31 -6.19
CA ARG A 151 32.76 8.81 -6.86
C ARG A 151 31.92 8.02 -5.86
N ALA A 152 30.77 8.60 -5.49
CA ALA A 152 29.81 7.95 -4.60
C ALA A 152 29.13 6.72 -5.23
N GLY A 153 28.98 6.70 -6.56
CA GLY A 153 28.43 5.55 -7.28
C GLY A 153 28.17 5.84 -8.75
N ALA A 154 27.88 4.78 -9.52
CA ALA A 154 27.45 4.90 -10.90
C ALA A 154 26.38 3.85 -11.26
N VAL A 155 25.41 4.24 -12.09
CA VAL A 155 24.53 3.35 -12.84
C VAL A 155 25.12 3.18 -14.23
N GLU A 156 25.60 1.98 -14.50
CA GLU A 156 25.99 1.53 -15.83
C GLU A 156 24.84 0.79 -16.51
N GLY A 157 24.95 0.61 -17.83
CA GLY A 157 23.98 -0.19 -18.59
C GLY A 157 22.61 0.49 -18.71
N LEU A 158 22.60 1.83 -18.78
CA LEU A 158 21.45 2.55 -19.32
C LEU A 158 21.54 2.48 -20.85
N TYR A 159 20.45 2.09 -21.50
CA TYR A 159 20.41 1.96 -22.94
C TYR A 159 19.33 2.86 -23.52
N ASP A 160 19.68 3.53 -24.61
CA ASP A 160 18.73 4.17 -25.49
C ASP A 160 18.21 3.10 -26.45
N LEU A 161 17.04 2.53 -26.12
CA LEU A 161 16.41 1.51 -26.96
C LEU A 161 15.83 2.17 -28.22
N ALA A 162 16.06 1.53 -29.37
CA ALA A 162 15.66 2.04 -30.67
C ALA A 162 15.47 0.87 -31.63
N LEU A 163 14.56 1.10 -32.56
CA LEU A 163 14.19 0.13 -33.58
C LEU A 163 15.24 0.09 -34.69
N ASN A 164 15.63 -1.10 -35.13
CA ASN A 164 16.56 -1.26 -36.24
C ASN A 164 15.87 -0.85 -37.55
N ARG A 165 16.37 0.21 -38.19
CA ARG A 165 15.88 0.75 -39.46
C ARG A 165 16.19 -0.12 -40.67
N GLN A 166 17.10 -1.07 -40.54
CA GLN A 166 17.62 -1.89 -41.63
C GLN A 166 17.14 -3.35 -41.55
N ALA A 167 16.43 -3.73 -40.48
CA ALA A 167 15.99 -5.10 -40.26
C ALA A 167 14.47 -5.22 -40.17
N ARG A 168 13.91 -6.06 -41.04
CA ARG A 168 12.50 -6.48 -41.03
C ARG A 168 12.44 -7.99 -41.28
N PHE A 169 11.63 -8.68 -40.51
CA PHE A 169 11.34 -10.10 -40.69
C PHE A 169 9.86 -10.32 -41.02
N ASP A 170 9.56 -11.27 -41.90
CA ASP A 170 8.18 -11.75 -42.07
C ASP A 170 7.74 -12.46 -40.79
N ALA A 171 6.64 -11.98 -40.20
CA ALA A 171 6.10 -12.52 -38.98
C ALA A 171 4.98 -13.54 -39.23
N ALA A 172 4.65 -13.86 -40.49
CA ALA A 172 3.60 -14.85 -40.78
C ALA A 172 3.90 -16.20 -40.13
N GLY A 173 3.00 -16.70 -39.28
CA GLY A 173 3.18 -17.95 -38.53
C GLY A 173 4.04 -17.83 -37.27
N LEU A 174 4.64 -16.67 -37.00
CA LEU A 174 5.43 -16.44 -35.78
C LEU A 174 4.56 -16.63 -34.54
N THR A 175 5.04 -17.43 -33.60
CA THR A 175 4.40 -17.65 -32.30
C THR A 175 5.38 -17.28 -31.19
N ILE A 176 4.99 -16.34 -30.34
CA ILE A 176 5.71 -15.96 -29.13
C ILE A 176 4.89 -16.44 -27.94
N ALA A 177 5.51 -17.23 -27.07
CA ALA A 177 4.88 -17.77 -25.88
C ALA A 177 5.63 -17.33 -24.62
N ALA A 178 4.86 -17.07 -23.56
CA ALA A 178 5.33 -16.97 -22.17
C ALA A 178 4.60 -18.05 -21.34
N GLU A 179 4.55 -17.91 -20.01
CA GLU A 179 3.89 -18.88 -19.10
C GLU A 179 2.47 -19.25 -19.55
N ASP A 180 1.57 -18.27 -19.58
CA ASP A 180 0.14 -18.47 -19.85
C ASP A 180 -0.36 -17.62 -21.04
N LEU A 181 0.57 -16.96 -21.75
CA LEU A 181 0.31 -16.09 -22.90
C LEU A 181 0.88 -16.70 -24.18
N THR A 182 0.09 -16.68 -25.25
CA THR A 182 0.55 -16.94 -26.62
C THR A 182 0.15 -15.80 -27.55
N LEU A 183 1.10 -15.26 -28.29
CA LEU A 183 0.89 -14.32 -29.39
C LEU A 183 1.23 -15.01 -30.70
N ARG A 184 0.24 -15.21 -31.57
CA ARG A 184 0.42 -15.83 -32.87
C ARG A 184 0.11 -14.85 -33.98
N MET A 185 1.11 -14.57 -34.81
CA MET A 185 0.98 -13.74 -36.00
C MET A 185 0.44 -14.59 -37.16
N THR A 186 -0.64 -14.11 -37.81
CA THR A 186 -1.20 -14.75 -39.02
C THR A 186 -0.59 -14.17 -40.28
N ARG A 187 -0.32 -12.85 -40.28
CA ARG A 187 0.39 -12.11 -41.32
C ARG A 187 0.93 -10.84 -40.69
N GLY A 188 2.12 -10.41 -41.08
CA GLY A 188 2.66 -9.14 -40.62
C GLY A 188 4.17 -9.08 -40.74
N SER A 189 4.77 -8.12 -40.06
CA SER A 189 6.21 -7.98 -39.99
C SER A 189 6.66 -7.74 -38.56
N ALA A 190 7.90 -8.12 -38.29
CA ALA A 190 8.55 -7.96 -37.01
C ALA A 190 9.81 -7.11 -37.20
N TYR A 191 9.99 -6.13 -36.31
CA TYR A 191 11.09 -5.16 -36.35
C TYR A 191 11.86 -5.26 -35.02
N PRO A 192 13.16 -5.60 -35.04
CA PRO A 192 13.92 -5.77 -33.81
C PRO A 192 14.23 -4.42 -33.17
N ALA A 193 14.05 -4.35 -31.85
CA ALA A 193 14.54 -3.26 -31.02
C ALA A 193 15.87 -3.71 -30.40
N GLU A 194 16.89 -2.89 -30.61
CA GLU A 194 18.28 -3.27 -30.34
C GLU A 194 18.88 -2.38 -29.27
N THR A 195 19.81 -2.95 -28.54
CA THR A 195 20.81 -2.24 -27.73
C THR A 195 22.19 -2.69 -28.21
N ASP A 196 23.25 -2.10 -27.66
CA ASP A 196 24.60 -2.59 -27.95
C ASP A 196 24.86 -4.01 -27.39
N LEU A 197 23.94 -4.57 -26.60
CA LEU A 197 23.96 -5.96 -26.14
C LEU A 197 23.25 -6.93 -27.13
N GLY A 198 22.65 -6.39 -28.21
CA GLY A 198 21.85 -7.12 -29.19
C GLY A 198 20.36 -6.80 -29.10
N VAL A 199 19.56 -7.65 -29.74
CA VAL A 199 18.10 -7.51 -29.79
C VAL A 199 17.50 -7.86 -28.43
N THR A 200 16.86 -6.88 -27.79
CA THR A 200 16.16 -7.04 -26.50
C THR A 200 14.65 -6.91 -26.63
N GLY A 201 14.16 -6.43 -27.77
CA GLY A 201 12.74 -6.31 -28.02
C GLY A 201 12.34 -6.50 -29.48
N LEU A 202 11.04 -6.62 -29.71
CA LEU A 202 10.46 -6.84 -31.03
C LEU A 202 9.16 -6.06 -31.14
N VAL A 203 9.03 -5.27 -32.19
CA VAL A 203 7.78 -4.64 -32.59
C VAL A 203 7.11 -5.52 -33.64
N LEU A 204 5.91 -5.99 -33.34
CA LEU A 204 5.06 -6.76 -34.24
C LEU A 204 4.00 -5.84 -34.82
N ILE A 205 3.86 -5.83 -36.15
CA ILE A 205 2.77 -5.14 -36.86
C ILE A 205 2.10 -6.11 -37.80
N GLY A 206 0.76 -6.14 -37.78
CA GLY A 206 -0.05 -6.96 -38.66
C GLY A 206 -1.18 -7.65 -37.91
N ARG A 207 -1.75 -8.69 -38.50
CA ARG A 207 -2.85 -9.43 -37.89
C ARG A 207 -2.30 -10.56 -37.03
N GLY A 208 -2.50 -10.47 -35.73
CA GLY A 208 -2.19 -11.53 -34.79
C GLY A 208 -3.39 -11.90 -33.92
N ARG A 209 -3.24 -13.00 -33.20
CA ARG A 209 -4.19 -13.49 -32.20
C ARG A 209 -3.46 -13.75 -30.90
N MET A 210 -3.95 -13.14 -29.83
CA MET A 210 -3.53 -13.30 -28.46
C MET A 210 -4.42 -14.33 -27.80
N ARG A 211 -3.81 -15.28 -27.08
CA ARG A 211 -4.49 -16.22 -26.19
C ARG A 211 -3.87 -16.12 -24.81
N PHE A 212 -4.69 -15.93 -23.78
CA PHE A 212 -4.26 -15.92 -22.38
C PHE A 212 -5.23 -16.70 -21.50
N THR A 213 -4.71 -17.70 -20.77
CA THR A 213 -5.51 -18.62 -19.95
C THR A 213 -4.84 -18.84 -18.59
N PRO A 214 -5.22 -18.09 -17.54
CA PRO A 214 -4.59 -18.20 -16.23
C PRO A 214 -4.99 -19.50 -15.53
N LEU A 215 -4.03 -20.10 -14.82
CA LEU A 215 -4.24 -21.35 -14.09
C LEU A 215 -5.20 -21.25 -12.88
N PRO A 216 -5.20 -20.18 -12.06
CA PRO A 216 -6.10 -20.13 -10.91
C PRO A 216 -7.55 -19.86 -11.31
N GLU A 217 -8.50 -20.55 -10.67
CA GLU A 217 -9.94 -20.40 -10.93
C GLU A 217 -10.45 -18.96 -10.68
N ALA A 218 -9.95 -18.31 -9.62
CA ALA A 218 -10.28 -16.92 -9.32
C ALA A 218 -9.91 -15.96 -10.46
N GLU A 219 -8.76 -16.21 -11.11
CA GLU A 219 -8.25 -15.39 -12.22
C GLU A 219 -9.05 -15.63 -13.51
N ARG A 220 -9.45 -16.88 -13.77
CA ARG A 220 -10.41 -17.19 -14.86
C ARG A 220 -11.77 -16.53 -14.62
N GLY A 221 -12.21 -16.43 -13.36
CA GLY A 221 -13.38 -15.65 -12.97
C GLY A 221 -13.25 -14.17 -13.33
N GLN A 222 -12.09 -13.55 -13.05
CA GLN A 222 -11.81 -12.18 -13.45
C GLN A 222 -11.80 -11.99 -14.98
N LEU A 223 -11.25 -12.96 -15.72
CA LEU A 223 -11.36 -12.93 -17.19
C LEU A 223 -12.80 -13.03 -17.67
N ARG A 224 -13.64 -13.84 -17.02
CA ARG A 224 -15.07 -13.93 -17.37
C ARG A 224 -15.77 -12.58 -17.18
N ILE A 225 -15.41 -11.84 -16.14
CA ILE A 225 -15.94 -10.49 -15.87
C ILE A 225 -15.44 -9.49 -16.92
N PHE A 226 -14.18 -9.59 -17.34
CA PHE A 226 -13.53 -8.67 -18.27
C PHE A 226 -13.89 -8.92 -19.74
N ALA A 227 -13.82 -10.18 -20.19
CA ALA A 227 -13.92 -10.58 -21.59
C ALA A 227 -15.15 -11.46 -21.90
N GLY A 228 -15.94 -11.84 -20.88
CA GLY A 228 -17.10 -12.72 -21.04
C GLY A 228 -16.77 -14.21 -21.12
N ALA A 229 -15.49 -14.59 -20.99
CA ALA A 229 -15.01 -15.97 -21.04
C ALA A 229 -13.87 -16.19 -20.04
N GLU A 230 -13.66 -17.45 -19.62
CA GLU A 230 -12.55 -17.84 -18.74
C GLU A 230 -11.17 -17.80 -19.39
N GLU A 231 -11.13 -17.56 -20.70
CA GLU A 231 -9.94 -17.42 -21.53
C GLU A 231 -10.07 -16.13 -22.35
N LEU A 232 -8.97 -15.38 -22.44
CA LEU A 232 -8.90 -14.21 -23.30
C LEU A 232 -8.36 -14.62 -24.68
N ASP A 233 -9.24 -14.60 -25.68
CA ASP A 233 -8.90 -14.78 -27.08
C ASP A 233 -9.23 -13.49 -27.86
N ALA A 234 -8.19 -12.77 -28.27
CA ALA A 234 -8.30 -11.45 -28.88
C ALA A 234 -7.42 -11.30 -30.12
N ALA A 235 -7.99 -10.75 -31.20
CA ALA A 235 -7.21 -10.26 -32.32
C ALA A 235 -6.40 -9.02 -31.89
N PHE A 236 -5.18 -8.89 -32.40
CA PHE A 236 -4.33 -7.72 -32.18
C PHE A 236 -3.71 -7.23 -33.50
N GLY A 237 -3.51 -5.92 -33.58
CA GLY A 237 -2.95 -5.24 -34.75
C GLY A 237 -1.48 -4.85 -34.60
N ALA A 238 -1.01 -4.70 -33.36
CA ALA A 238 0.38 -4.40 -33.05
C ALA A 238 0.74 -4.87 -31.63
N ALA A 239 2.00 -5.22 -31.41
CA ALA A 239 2.53 -5.50 -30.09
C ALA A 239 4.01 -5.10 -29.98
N PHE A 240 4.47 -4.77 -28.79
CA PHE A 240 5.88 -4.63 -28.45
C PHE A 240 6.21 -5.66 -27.36
N VAL A 241 7.17 -6.53 -27.63
CA VAL A 241 7.63 -7.57 -26.70
C VAL A 241 9.07 -7.28 -26.31
N GLU A 242 9.36 -7.32 -25.02
CA GLU A 242 10.69 -7.09 -24.47
C GLU A 242 11.09 -8.24 -23.53
N THR A 243 12.32 -8.73 -23.65
CA THR A 243 12.84 -9.83 -22.83
C THR A 243 14.36 -9.76 -22.72
N PHE A 244 14.94 -10.61 -21.88
CA PHE A 244 16.39 -10.70 -21.73
C PHE A 244 17.08 -11.10 -23.06
N ALA A 245 18.19 -10.42 -23.39
CA ALA A 245 18.90 -10.45 -24.67
C ALA A 245 19.36 -11.84 -25.17
N SER A 246 19.20 -12.91 -24.37
CA SER A 246 19.62 -14.27 -24.71
C SER A 246 18.49 -15.27 -24.93
N SER A 247 17.22 -14.82 -25.04
CA SER A 247 16.09 -15.73 -25.30
C SER A 247 16.26 -16.51 -26.63
N PRO A 248 16.25 -17.86 -26.62
CA PRO A 248 16.44 -18.69 -27.82
C PRO A 248 15.46 -18.38 -28.97
N SER A 249 14.21 -18.03 -28.63
CA SER A 249 13.16 -17.73 -29.62
C SER A 249 13.43 -16.42 -30.37
N PHE A 250 14.01 -15.43 -29.72
CA PHE A 250 14.43 -14.17 -30.35
C PHE A 250 15.68 -14.39 -31.21
N ARG A 251 16.64 -15.21 -30.75
CA ARG A 251 17.83 -15.57 -31.53
C ARG A 251 17.49 -16.28 -32.84
N ALA A 252 16.50 -17.17 -32.82
CA ALA A 252 16.04 -17.88 -34.02
C ALA A 252 15.37 -16.95 -35.05
N LEU A 253 14.63 -15.93 -34.60
CA LEU A 253 14.00 -14.94 -35.47
C LEU A 253 15.03 -14.02 -36.14
N VAL A 254 16.03 -13.58 -35.38
CA VAL A 254 17.09 -12.68 -35.85
C VAL A 254 18.09 -13.39 -36.79
N ALA A 255 18.08 -14.73 -36.83
CA ALA A 255 18.91 -15.53 -37.73
C ALA A 255 18.33 -15.71 -39.15
N ALA A 256 17.12 -15.19 -39.43
CA ALA A 256 16.52 -15.19 -40.76
C ALA A 256 17.02 -14.04 -41.64
N ASP A 257 16.91 -14.14 -42.97
CA ASP A 257 17.28 -13.04 -43.87
C ASP A 257 16.33 -11.85 -43.69
N ALA A 258 16.89 -10.69 -43.37
CA ALA A 258 16.14 -9.44 -43.23
C ALA A 258 15.75 -8.88 -44.61
N GLY A 259 14.48 -8.48 -44.77
CA GLY A 259 13.97 -7.79 -45.96
C GLY A 259 13.95 -6.27 -45.82
N ASP A 260 13.67 -5.56 -46.90
CA ASP A 260 13.55 -4.08 -46.92
C ASP A 260 12.28 -3.61 -46.16
N PRO A 261 12.33 -2.49 -45.42
CA PRO A 261 11.23 -2.05 -44.58
C PRO A 261 10.17 -1.23 -45.33
N ASP A 262 9.01 -1.82 -45.62
CA ASP A 262 7.90 -1.12 -46.33
C ASP A 262 7.02 -0.23 -45.41
N ASP A 263 7.01 -0.47 -44.09
CA ASP A 263 6.11 0.19 -43.11
C ASP A 263 6.84 0.56 -41.79
N PHE A 264 8.07 1.08 -41.90
CA PHE A 264 8.90 1.42 -40.73
C PHE A 264 8.28 2.52 -39.86
N GLU A 265 7.62 3.52 -40.47
CA GLU A 265 6.99 4.62 -39.72
C GLU A 265 5.90 4.13 -38.77
N ALA A 266 5.08 3.15 -39.19
CA ALA A 266 4.10 2.53 -38.29
C ALA A 266 4.79 1.77 -37.15
N ALA A 267 5.91 1.08 -37.44
CA ALA A 267 6.71 0.37 -36.44
C ALA A 267 7.33 1.33 -35.43
N GLU A 268 7.89 2.44 -35.89
CA GLU A 268 8.44 3.49 -35.06
C GLU A 268 7.36 4.17 -34.20
N ALA A 269 6.15 4.39 -34.73
CA ALA A 269 5.03 4.93 -33.97
C ALA A 269 4.58 3.98 -32.84
N VAL A 270 4.49 2.68 -33.10
CA VAL A 270 4.19 1.67 -32.06
C VAL A 270 5.30 1.63 -31.01
N PHE A 271 6.56 1.62 -31.46
CA PHE A 271 7.72 1.62 -30.58
C PHE A 271 7.72 2.83 -29.63
N ARG A 272 7.55 4.04 -30.16
CA ARG A 272 7.50 5.28 -29.35
C ARG A 272 6.33 5.30 -28.38
N ALA A 273 5.22 4.63 -28.69
CA ALA A 273 4.09 4.54 -27.79
C ALA A 273 4.31 3.53 -26.64
N PHE A 274 5.00 2.42 -26.91
CA PHE A 274 5.08 1.28 -25.98
C PHE A 274 6.40 1.18 -25.21
N ALA A 275 7.54 1.51 -25.83
CA ALA A 275 8.84 1.43 -25.17
C ALA A 275 8.93 2.29 -23.89
N PRO A 276 8.35 3.51 -23.82
CA PRO A 276 8.40 4.31 -22.60
C PRO A 276 7.64 3.70 -21.41
N LEU A 277 6.79 2.69 -21.65
CA LEU A 277 6.03 2.00 -20.60
C LEU A 277 6.85 0.94 -19.86
N SER A 278 8.11 0.74 -20.27
CA SER A 278 8.98 -0.37 -19.86
C SER A 278 10.37 0.10 -19.42
N PHE A 279 10.76 -0.24 -18.19
CA PHE A 279 12.10 -0.07 -17.61
C PHE A 279 12.76 1.33 -17.74
N VAL A 280 12.01 2.38 -18.06
CA VAL A 280 12.54 3.75 -18.22
C VAL A 280 12.91 4.38 -16.89
N VAL A 281 14.14 4.91 -16.85
CA VAL A 281 14.68 5.72 -15.76
C VAL A 281 14.30 7.19 -16.00
N ASP A 282 13.81 7.86 -14.95
CA ASP A 282 13.59 9.30 -14.95
C ASP A 282 14.90 10.01 -14.62
N LEU A 283 15.51 10.60 -15.65
CA LEU A 283 16.73 11.41 -15.52
C LEU A 283 16.42 12.90 -15.31
N GLY A 284 15.14 13.31 -15.29
CA GLY A 284 14.73 14.71 -15.19
C GLY A 284 15.33 15.58 -16.30
N ASP A 285 16.01 16.66 -15.93
CA ASP A 285 16.69 17.58 -16.84
C ASP A 285 18.09 17.10 -17.31
N LEU A 286 18.57 15.93 -16.85
CA LEU A 286 19.88 15.41 -17.27
C LEU A 286 19.89 14.85 -18.70
N SER A 287 18.77 14.34 -19.21
CA SER A 287 18.65 13.96 -20.62
C SER A 287 17.20 14.08 -21.08
N PRO A 288 16.93 14.69 -22.25
CA PRO A 288 15.59 14.72 -22.83
C PRO A 288 15.20 13.39 -23.49
N ARG A 289 16.12 12.41 -23.56
CA ARG A 289 15.90 11.09 -24.18
C ARG A 289 15.41 10.08 -23.14
N SER A 290 14.71 9.04 -23.59
CA SER A 290 14.29 7.93 -22.74
C SER A 290 15.40 6.90 -22.60
N TRP A 291 15.84 6.64 -21.38
CA TRP A 291 16.88 5.66 -21.05
C TRP A 291 16.28 4.52 -20.24
N SER A 292 16.55 3.28 -20.64
CA SER A 292 16.01 2.09 -19.98
C SER A 292 17.10 1.21 -19.39
N LEU A 293 16.77 0.53 -18.29
CA LEU A 293 17.55 -0.60 -17.78
C LEU A 293 17.25 -1.85 -18.60
N ALA A 294 18.25 -2.72 -18.78
CA ALA A 294 18.02 -4.01 -19.42
C ALA A 294 17.09 -4.91 -18.57
N PRO A 295 16.16 -5.67 -19.17
CA PRO A 295 15.33 -6.64 -18.46
C PRO A 295 16.18 -7.68 -17.70
N GLY A 296 15.68 -8.20 -16.58
CA GLY A 296 16.31 -9.27 -15.82
C GLY A 296 16.18 -10.65 -16.50
N ALA A 297 16.97 -11.62 -16.04
CA ALA A 297 16.87 -13.00 -16.53
C ALA A 297 15.47 -13.58 -16.23
N GLY A 298 14.76 -14.03 -17.27
CA GLY A 298 13.41 -14.58 -17.16
C GLY A 298 12.30 -13.53 -17.13
N ASP A 299 12.63 -12.24 -17.18
CA ASP A 299 11.67 -11.17 -17.38
C ASP A 299 11.11 -11.22 -18.81
N PHE A 300 9.80 -11.02 -18.91
CA PHE A 300 9.07 -10.94 -20.17
C PHE A 300 7.98 -9.88 -20.05
N LEU A 301 7.98 -8.93 -20.97
CA LEU A 301 6.95 -7.90 -21.08
C LEU A 301 6.36 -7.95 -22.49
N ALA A 302 5.04 -7.84 -22.59
CA ALA A 302 4.36 -7.62 -23.86
C ALA A 302 3.29 -6.53 -23.71
N GLU A 303 3.43 -5.47 -24.50
CA GLU A 303 2.43 -4.42 -24.70
C GLU A 303 1.66 -4.72 -25.99
N ILE A 304 0.36 -5.00 -25.90
CA ILE A 304 -0.44 -5.58 -26.99
C ILE A 304 -1.64 -4.70 -27.29
N ARG A 305 -1.70 -4.11 -28.49
CA ARG A 305 -2.86 -3.36 -28.98
C ARG A 305 -3.89 -4.31 -29.59
N THR A 306 -4.84 -4.72 -28.77
CA THR A 306 -5.97 -5.57 -29.17
C THR A 306 -7.05 -4.78 -29.90
N GLU A 307 -7.85 -5.45 -30.73
CA GLU A 307 -8.96 -4.81 -31.46
C GLU A 307 -10.15 -4.47 -30.54
N ARG A 308 -10.36 -5.25 -29.47
CA ARG A 308 -11.56 -5.13 -28.59
C ARG A 308 -11.28 -4.58 -27.20
N HIS A 309 -10.07 -4.73 -26.68
CA HIS A 309 -9.74 -4.50 -25.26
C HIS A 309 -8.64 -3.45 -25.06
N GLY A 310 -8.42 -2.58 -26.04
CA GLY A 310 -7.40 -1.55 -25.97
C GLY A 310 -5.98 -2.12 -25.89
N VAL A 311 -5.11 -1.44 -25.13
CA VAL A 311 -3.72 -1.86 -24.91
C VAL A 311 -3.63 -2.65 -23.60
N LEU A 312 -3.28 -3.93 -23.75
CA LEU A 312 -3.05 -4.84 -22.63
C LEU A 312 -1.56 -5.02 -22.40
N THR A 313 -1.16 -4.99 -21.14
CA THR A 313 0.20 -5.30 -20.72
C THR A 313 0.21 -6.63 -20.02
N TYR A 314 0.99 -7.56 -20.58
CA TYR A 314 1.37 -8.79 -19.90
C TYR A 314 2.79 -8.67 -19.37
N MET A 315 3.00 -9.05 -18.12
CA MET A 315 4.30 -9.04 -17.47
C MET A 315 4.54 -10.37 -16.77
N ARG A 316 5.74 -10.93 -16.96
CA ARG A 316 6.30 -12.01 -16.15
C ARG A 316 7.62 -11.52 -15.54
N ALA A 317 7.73 -11.52 -14.22
CA ALA A 317 8.91 -11.07 -13.49
C ALA A 317 9.20 -12.01 -12.29
N PRO A 318 10.04 -13.06 -12.45
CA PRO A 318 10.29 -14.07 -11.42
C PRO A 318 10.82 -13.52 -10.07
N SER A 319 11.37 -12.30 -10.10
CA SER A 319 11.80 -11.57 -8.90
C SER A 319 10.65 -11.17 -7.97
N ARG A 320 9.40 -11.10 -8.47
CA ARG A 320 8.21 -10.73 -7.68
C ARG A 320 7.49 -11.94 -7.11
N PRO A 321 6.79 -11.83 -5.96
CA PRO A 321 6.02 -12.93 -5.37
C PRO A 321 4.89 -13.43 -6.29
N GLU A 322 4.11 -12.51 -6.84
CA GLU A 322 3.21 -12.76 -7.97
C GLU A 322 3.93 -12.32 -9.24
N ASP A 323 4.56 -13.28 -9.88
CA ASP A 323 5.41 -13.05 -11.03
C ASP A 323 4.63 -12.85 -12.31
N VAL A 324 3.35 -13.23 -12.40
CA VAL A 324 2.51 -13.04 -13.60
C VAL A 324 1.46 -11.95 -13.36
N ALA A 325 1.35 -11.01 -14.30
CA ALA A 325 0.30 -10.00 -14.29
C ALA A 325 -0.21 -9.67 -15.70
N LEU A 326 -1.51 -9.42 -15.82
CA LEU A 326 -2.18 -8.87 -17.00
C LEU A 326 -3.03 -7.67 -16.58
N PHE A 327 -2.84 -6.53 -17.24
CA PHE A 327 -3.59 -5.31 -16.93
C PHE A 327 -3.87 -4.44 -18.15
N GLU A 328 -4.93 -3.64 -18.07
CA GLU A 328 -5.31 -2.67 -19.10
C GLU A 328 -4.69 -1.29 -18.79
N ARG A 329 -3.86 -0.78 -19.70
CA ARG A 329 -3.07 0.44 -19.44
C ARG A 329 -3.91 1.70 -19.31
N ALA A 330 -4.88 1.89 -20.21
CA ALA A 330 -5.66 3.13 -20.29
C ALA A 330 -6.45 3.40 -18.99
N THR A 331 -6.94 2.33 -18.37
CA THR A 331 -7.73 2.38 -17.13
C THR A 331 -6.91 2.04 -15.88
N ARG A 332 -5.66 1.57 -16.06
CA ARG A 332 -4.77 1.04 -15.01
C ARG A 332 -5.41 -0.10 -14.20
N ARG A 333 -6.26 -0.91 -14.84
CA ARG A 333 -6.99 -2.02 -14.19
C ARG A 333 -6.19 -3.32 -14.26
N THR A 334 -5.89 -3.90 -13.10
CA THR A 334 -5.36 -5.27 -13.02
C THR A 334 -6.46 -6.28 -13.33
N ILE A 335 -6.29 -7.03 -14.41
CA ILE A 335 -7.22 -8.08 -14.83
C ILE A 335 -6.84 -9.39 -14.14
N ALA A 336 -5.57 -9.79 -14.28
CA ALA A 336 -5.03 -10.99 -13.65
C ALA A 336 -3.70 -10.69 -12.92
N GLN A 337 -3.48 -11.31 -11.76
CA GLN A 337 -2.23 -11.23 -11.01
C GLN A 337 -2.10 -12.44 -10.09
N TYR A 338 -1.01 -13.23 -10.24
CA TYR A 338 -0.80 -14.46 -9.46
C TYR A 338 0.65 -14.96 -9.55
N THR A 339 1.00 -15.86 -8.63
CA THR A 339 2.24 -16.65 -8.69
C THR A 339 2.08 -17.82 -9.67
N SER A 340 2.99 -17.90 -10.65
CA SER A 340 3.11 -19.00 -11.62
C SER A 340 3.35 -20.35 -10.93
N GLU A 341 3.05 -21.45 -11.61
CA GLU A 341 3.24 -22.80 -11.06
C GLU A 341 4.71 -23.08 -10.68
N PRO A 342 5.72 -22.75 -11.52
CA PRO A 342 7.13 -22.94 -11.14
C PRO A 342 7.52 -22.18 -9.88
N MET A 343 7.07 -20.92 -9.76
CA MET A 343 7.40 -20.10 -8.59
C MET A 343 6.61 -20.52 -7.35
N ARG A 344 5.39 -21.01 -7.52
CA ARG A 344 4.56 -21.55 -6.43
C ARG A 344 5.16 -22.83 -5.85
N ALA A 345 5.75 -23.70 -6.69
CA ALA A 345 6.44 -24.90 -6.23
C ALA A 345 7.69 -24.57 -5.37
N VAL A 346 8.35 -23.45 -5.64
CA VAL A 346 9.54 -23.00 -4.90
C VAL A 346 9.17 -22.24 -3.62
N ARG A 347 8.18 -21.34 -3.68
CA ARG A 347 7.87 -20.39 -2.59
C ARG A 347 6.67 -20.79 -1.73
N GLY A 348 5.82 -21.70 -2.20
CA GLY A 348 4.52 -21.97 -1.59
C GLY A 348 3.51 -20.84 -1.83
N SER A 349 2.38 -20.88 -1.12
CA SER A 349 1.28 -19.90 -1.23
C SER A 349 1.23 -18.87 -0.10
N ASP A 350 1.99 -19.06 0.98
CA ASP A 350 2.09 -18.11 2.10
C ASP A 350 3.34 -17.25 1.92
N TYR A 351 3.15 -16.06 1.36
CA TYR A 351 4.22 -15.06 1.19
C TYR A 351 3.79 -13.72 1.80
N SER A 352 4.76 -12.89 2.14
CA SER A 352 4.56 -11.49 2.52
C SER A 352 5.15 -10.58 1.45
N ASP A 353 4.46 -9.46 1.18
CA ASP A 353 4.95 -8.45 0.22
C ASP A 353 6.36 -7.95 0.62
N GLY A 354 6.67 -8.00 1.93
CA GLY A 354 7.97 -7.61 2.48
C GLY A 354 9.11 -8.60 2.27
N ASP A 355 8.83 -9.84 1.87
CA ASP A 355 9.87 -10.88 1.76
C ASP A 355 10.88 -10.58 0.63
N THR A 356 10.52 -9.66 -0.27
CA THR A 356 11.38 -9.19 -1.36
C THR A 356 12.08 -7.86 -1.08
N VAL A 357 11.80 -7.23 0.07
CA VAL A 357 12.44 -5.98 0.47
C VAL A 357 13.75 -6.31 1.19
N PRO A 358 14.91 -5.85 0.70
CA PRO A 358 16.21 -6.28 1.21
C PRO A 358 16.63 -5.57 2.51
N TYR A 359 15.70 -4.91 3.19
CA TYR A 359 15.93 -4.14 4.40
C TYR A 359 14.65 -4.01 5.24
N ASP A 360 14.83 -3.81 6.54
CA ASP A 360 13.78 -3.41 7.48
C ASP A 360 13.98 -1.94 7.85
N VAL A 361 12.89 -1.17 7.97
CA VAL A 361 12.94 0.17 8.54
C VAL A 361 12.66 0.08 10.03
N LEU A 362 13.62 0.49 10.85
CA LEU A 362 13.53 0.42 12.31
C LEU A 362 12.84 1.66 12.90
N ASP A 363 13.21 2.85 12.40
CA ASP A 363 12.70 4.13 12.90
C ASP A 363 12.61 5.17 11.77
N TYR A 364 11.60 6.04 11.87
CA TYR A 364 11.45 7.23 11.05
C TYR A 364 11.57 8.50 11.90
N ARG A 365 12.45 9.42 11.52
CA ARG A 365 12.42 10.81 12.01
C ARG A 365 12.04 11.74 10.86
N ILE A 366 10.86 12.34 10.93
CA ILE A 366 10.31 13.19 9.86
C ILE A 366 10.15 14.60 10.38
N GLU A 367 10.77 15.56 9.69
CA GLU A 367 10.54 16.98 9.88
C GLU A 367 9.93 17.53 8.58
N ALA A 368 8.70 18.03 8.65
CA ALA A 368 7.98 18.48 7.46
C ALA A 368 7.19 19.76 7.72
N SER A 369 7.11 20.64 6.73
CA SER A 369 6.21 21.78 6.71
C SER A 369 5.14 21.60 5.65
N PHE A 370 3.94 22.10 5.93
CA PHE A 370 2.81 22.05 5.01
C PHE A 370 2.28 23.46 4.80
N GLU A 371 2.31 23.93 3.56
CA GLU A 371 1.72 25.20 3.14
C GLU A 371 0.48 24.92 2.26
N PRO A 372 -0.73 24.97 2.81
CA PRO A 372 -1.97 24.81 2.07
C PRO A 372 -2.08 25.76 0.88
N ARG A 373 -2.27 25.23 -0.34
CA ARG A 373 -2.50 26.02 -1.57
C ARG A 373 -3.98 26.34 -1.85
N GLY A 374 -4.85 26.03 -0.89
CA GLY A 374 -6.27 26.35 -0.95
C GLY A 374 -7.09 25.35 -1.77
N VAL A 375 -8.15 25.87 -2.39
CA VAL A 375 -9.17 25.13 -3.13
C VAL A 375 -9.28 25.71 -4.54
N ARG A 376 -9.34 24.86 -5.56
CA ARG A 376 -9.59 25.23 -6.94
C ARG A 376 -11.03 24.87 -7.33
N GLN A 377 -11.71 25.78 -8.00
CA GLN A 377 -13.05 25.55 -8.54
C GLN A 377 -13.12 26.08 -9.98
N ASP A 378 -13.13 25.16 -10.96
CA ASP A 378 -13.05 25.54 -12.38
C ASP A 378 -14.34 26.20 -12.92
N SER A 379 -15.48 26.02 -12.24
CA SER A 379 -16.73 26.74 -12.52
C SER A 379 -17.69 26.70 -11.33
N LEU A 380 -18.68 27.60 -11.29
CA LEU A 380 -19.71 27.62 -10.24
C LEU A 380 -20.48 26.31 -10.07
N ARG A 381 -20.55 25.48 -11.12
CA ARG A 381 -21.18 24.14 -11.09
C ARG A 381 -20.18 23.01 -10.85
N ALA A 382 -18.89 23.26 -11.01
CA ALA A 382 -17.85 22.27 -10.74
C ALA A 382 -17.66 22.11 -9.24
N ARG A 383 -17.36 20.88 -8.82
CA ARG A 383 -17.01 20.59 -7.44
C ARG A 383 -15.71 21.31 -7.08
N PRO A 384 -15.65 22.04 -5.96
CA PRO A 384 -14.38 22.53 -5.44
C PRO A 384 -13.45 21.34 -5.16
N ARG A 385 -12.18 21.45 -5.55
CA ARG A 385 -11.13 20.45 -5.30
C ARG A 385 -10.00 21.08 -4.52
N LEU A 386 -9.51 20.38 -3.49
CA LEU A 386 -8.33 20.80 -2.76
C LEU A 386 -7.13 20.79 -3.71
N VAL A 387 -6.35 21.87 -3.72
CA VAL A 387 -5.10 21.92 -4.50
C VAL A 387 -4.03 21.05 -3.83
N GLY A 388 -4.06 20.96 -2.50
CA GLY A 388 -3.07 20.25 -1.69
C GLY A 388 -2.22 21.20 -0.84
N CYS A 389 -1.10 20.69 -0.37
CA CYS A 389 -0.07 21.48 0.32
C CYS A 389 1.21 21.47 -0.50
N TRP A 390 1.90 22.60 -0.53
CA TRP A 390 3.34 22.55 -0.74
C TRP A 390 3.97 21.94 0.50
N ILE A 391 4.67 20.83 0.32
CA ILE A 391 5.35 20.10 1.38
C ILE A 391 6.85 20.34 1.22
N GLU A 392 7.52 20.66 2.31
CA GLU A 392 8.98 20.62 2.41
C GLU A 392 9.33 19.69 3.55
N GLY A 393 10.11 18.65 3.26
CA GLY A 393 10.37 17.57 4.21
C GLY A 393 11.82 17.12 4.24
N THR A 394 12.24 16.67 5.41
CA THR A 394 13.45 15.89 5.64
C THR A 394 13.04 14.65 6.43
N ALA A 395 13.34 13.46 5.89
CA ALA A 395 13.08 12.19 6.56
C ALA A 395 14.39 11.45 6.77
N HIS A 396 14.63 11.02 8.00
CA HIS A 396 15.71 10.10 8.35
C HIS A 396 15.10 8.72 8.60
N LEU A 397 15.63 7.71 7.93
CA LEU A 397 15.20 6.33 8.01
C LEU A 397 16.36 5.51 8.58
N ALA A 398 16.18 4.97 9.78
CA ALA A 398 17.12 3.99 10.32
C ALA A 398 16.79 2.61 9.72
N LEU A 399 17.73 2.03 8.98
CA LEU A 399 17.53 0.79 8.23
C LEU A 399 18.42 -0.32 8.77
N ARG A 400 17.93 -1.56 8.70
CA ARG A 400 18.75 -2.77 8.85
C ARG A 400 18.64 -3.62 7.59
N LEU A 401 19.76 -3.98 6.99
CA LEU A 401 19.78 -4.82 5.79
C LEU A 401 19.46 -6.27 6.15
N THR A 402 18.58 -6.91 5.37
CA THR A 402 18.11 -8.28 5.63
C THR A 402 18.55 -9.27 4.56
N ALA A 403 18.76 -8.81 3.32
CA ALA A 403 19.26 -9.65 2.24
C ALA A 403 20.79 -9.91 2.38
N PRO A 404 21.30 -11.07 1.91
CA PRO A 404 22.71 -11.45 2.09
C PRO A 404 23.72 -10.41 1.60
N THR A 405 23.39 -9.70 0.52
CA THR A 405 24.21 -8.63 -0.05
C THR A 405 23.29 -7.61 -0.72
N VAL A 406 23.49 -6.33 -0.41
CA VAL A 406 22.67 -5.23 -0.89
C VAL A 406 23.57 -4.15 -1.48
N ALA A 407 23.38 -3.85 -2.76
CA ALA A 407 24.03 -2.73 -3.44
C ALA A 407 23.08 -1.57 -3.71
N ARG A 408 21.77 -1.83 -3.65
CA ARG A 408 20.71 -0.86 -3.96
C ARG A 408 19.53 -1.03 -3.03
N LEU A 409 18.97 0.09 -2.63
CA LEU A 409 17.75 0.21 -1.85
C LEU A 409 16.67 0.87 -2.72
N SER A 410 15.40 0.67 -2.40
CA SER A 410 14.30 1.32 -3.10
C SER A 410 13.25 1.76 -2.10
N LEU A 411 12.82 3.01 -2.17
CA LEU A 411 11.81 3.64 -1.31
C LEU A 411 10.65 4.15 -2.17
N ARG A 412 9.48 4.33 -1.56
CA ARG A 412 8.34 5.04 -2.17
C ARG A 412 8.36 6.50 -1.76
N ILE A 413 8.16 7.38 -2.75
CA ILE A 413 7.88 8.81 -2.56
C ILE A 413 7.06 9.29 -3.76
N ALA A 414 6.10 10.20 -3.54
CA ALA A 414 5.23 10.69 -4.61
C ALA A 414 6.02 11.32 -5.77
N ASP A 415 5.54 11.13 -7.00
CA ASP A 415 6.13 11.76 -8.19
C ASP A 415 6.00 13.29 -8.19
N ASP A 416 5.03 13.83 -7.45
CA ASP A 416 4.84 15.27 -7.25
C ASP A 416 5.84 15.89 -6.24
N LEU A 417 6.66 15.07 -5.55
CA LEU A 417 7.68 15.52 -4.59
C LEU A 417 9.08 15.33 -5.18
N ASP A 418 9.75 16.44 -5.46
CA ASP A 418 11.12 16.44 -5.96
C ASP A 418 12.09 16.04 -4.84
N VAL A 419 12.95 15.06 -5.12
CA VAL A 419 14.02 14.63 -4.21
C VAL A 419 15.27 15.44 -4.51
N HIS A 420 15.71 16.22 -3.51
CA HIS A 420 16.85 17.12 -3.64
C HIS A 420 18.17 16.44 -3.30
N SER A 421 18.18 15.61 -2.26
CA SER A 421 19.38 14.92 -1.81
C SER A 421 19.04 13.64 -1.05
N VAL A 422 19.90 12.64 -1.20
CA VAL A 422 19.94 11.43 -0.36
C VAL A 422 21.33 11.32 0.25
N THR A 423 21.42 11.28 1.57
CA THR A 423 22.70 11.23 2.30
C THR A 423 22.62 10.23 3.44
N SER A 424 23.75 9.66 3.84
CA SER A 424 23.88 8.82 5.01
C SER A 424 25.02 9.36 5.90
N PRO A 425 24.82 9.47 7.22
CA PRO A 425 25.92 9.76 8.16
C PRO A 425 27.07 8.76 8.05
N GLU A 426 26.77 7.51 7.73
CA GLU A 426 27.74 6.41 7.64
C GLU A 426 28.46 6.35 6.29
N LEU A 427 27.79 6.73 5.20
CA LEU A 427 28.26 6.55 3.82
C LEU A 427 28.44 7.86 3.02
N GLY A 428 28.11 9.00 3.62
CA GLY A 428 28.08 10.30 2.93
C GLY A 428 26.92 10.41 1.93
N PRO A 429 27.01 11.33 0.96
CA PRO A 429 26.05 11.45 -0.15
C PRO A 429 25.89 10.15 -0.97
N LEU A 430 24.66 9.77 -1.27
CA LEU A 430 24.32 8.54 -2.00
C LEU A 430 23.79 8.85 -3.40
N LEU A 431 24.15 8.00 -4.38
CA LEU A 431 23.56 8.03 -5.71
C LEU A 431 22.07 7.65 -5.63
N PHE A 432 21.21 8.40 -6.31
CA PHE A 432 19.79 8.05 -6.41
C PHE A 432 19.21 8.39 -7.78
N TYR A 433 18.14 7.68 -8.16
CA TYR A 433 17.36 7.94 -9.36
C TYR A 433 15.93 7.47 -9.18
N ARG A 434 15.04 7.89 -10.08
CA ARG A 434 13.62 7.52 -10.03
C ARG A 434 13.23 6.72 -11.27
N MET A 435 12.21 5.89 -11.12
CA MET A 435 11.55 5.25 -12.25
C MET A 435 10.32 6.08 -12.63
N ALA A 436 10.21 6.47 -13.90
CA ALA A 436 9.19 7.41 -14.36
C ALA A 436 7.77 6.90 -14.07
N GLY A 437 6.99 7.71 -13.35
CA GLY A 437 5.56 7.42 -13.05
C GLY A 437 5.33 6.25 -12.10
N GLN A 438 6.34 5.84 -11.32
CA GLN A 438 6.25 4.70 -10.40
C GLN A 438 6.32 5.09 -8.92
N SER A 439 6.46 6.39 -8.57
CA SER A 439 6.64 6.83 -7.18
C SER A 439 7.71 6.03 -6.44
N ASN A 440 8.83 5.77 -7.14
CA ASN A 440 9.92 4.91 -6.68
C ASN A 440 11.23 5.70 -6.71
N LEU A 441 11.95 5.68 -5.59
CA LEU A 441 13.27 6.25 -5.39
C LEU A 441 14.26 5.12 -5.17
N VAL A 442 15.14 4.89 -6.13
CA VAL A 442 16.23 3.90 -6.04
C VAL A 442 17.48 4.60 -5.53
N ILE A 443 18.13 4.01 -4.53
CA ILE A 443 19.34 4.52 -3.88
C ILE A 443 20.45 3.50 -4.07
N GLY A 444 21.57 3.89 -4.66
CA GLY A 444 22.77 3.07 -4.76
C GLY A 444 23.65 3.24 -3.54
N LEU A 445 24.15 2.12 -3.00
CA LEU A 445 25.21 2.13 -2.00
C LEU A 445 26.58 2.18 -2.69
N PRO A 446 27.58 2.89 -2.14
CA PRO A 446 28.92 2.96 -2.75
C PRO A 446 29.58 1.59 -2.88
N GLU A 447 29.38 0.74 -1.87
CA GLU A 447 29.80 -0.65 -1.85
C GLU A 447 28.62 -1.55 -1.46
N SER A 448 28.70 -2.83 -1.86
CA SER A 448 27.70 -3.81 -1.45
C SER A 448 27.84 -4.11 0.05
N ALA A 449 26.75 -3.96 0.79
CA ALA A 449 26.71 -4.21 2.22
C ALA A 449 26.03 -5.56 2.56
N PRO A 450 26.54 -6.31 3.55
CA PRO A 450 25.97 -7.60 3.94
C PRO A 450 24.71 -7.46 4.80
N ALA A 451 24.00 -8.59 4.99
CA ALA A 451 22.89 -8.66 5.95
C ALA A 451 23.34 -8.29 7.37
N GLY A 452 22.48 -7.58 8.11
CA GLY A 452 22.74 -7.12 9.47
C GLY A 452 23.39 -5.74 9.56
N THR A 453 23.90 -5.18 8.47
CA THR A 453 24.39 -3.78 8.45
C THR A 453 23.25 -2.83 8.78
N GLU A 454 23.48 -1.93 9.73
CA GLU A 454 22.58 -0.83 10.06
C GLU A 454 23.13 0.47 9.48
N LEU A 455 22.26 1.27 8.88
CA LEU A 455 22.62 2.56 8.28
C LEU A 455 21.42 3.52 8.30
N THR A 456 21.70 4.82 8.29
CA THR A 456 20.68 5.86 8.29
C THR A 456 20.63 6.53 6.93
N VAL A 457 19.46 6.53 6.28
CA VAL A 457 19.22 7.26 5.04
C VAL A 457 18.45 8.53 5.34
N THR A 458 19.01 9.68 4.96
CA THR A 458 18.37 11.00 5.04
C THR A 458 17.96 11.45 3.65
N VAL A 459 16.66 11.72 3.46
CA VAL A 459 16.10 12.19 2.19
C VAL A 459 15.48 13.57 2.40
N ARG A 460 15.90 14.54 1.57
CA ARG A 460 15.30 15.88 1.53
C ARG A 460 14.45 16.01 0.27
N TYR A 461 13.24 16.54 0.43
CA TYR A 461 12.28 16.63 -0.66
C TYR A 461 11.34 17.83 -0.52
N SER A 462 10.79 18.28 -1.64
CA SER A 462 9.70 19.25 -1.63
C SER A 462 8.81 19.16 -2.87
N GLY A 463 7.58 19.63 -2.77
CA GLY A 463 6.72 19.75 -3.95
C GLY A 463 5.27 19.99 -3.59
N LEU A 464 4.42 20.13 -4.60
CA LEU A 464 2.99 20.31 -4.41
C LEU A 464 2.29 18.96 -4.41
N LEU A 465 1.90 18.48 -3.24
CA LEU A 465 1.18 17.22 -3.10
C LEU A 465 -0.31 17.45 -2.87
N ALA A 466 -1.14 16.84 -3.71
CA ALA A 466 -2.59 16.88 -3.54
C ALA A 466 -3.02 16.14 -2.26
N GLY A 467 -3.99 16.71 -1.53
CA GLY A 467 -4.61 16.03 -0.39
C GLY A 467 -5.49 14.86 -0.84
N GLN A 468 -5.65 13.86 0.03
CA GLN A 468 -6.45 12.66 -0.25
C GLN A 468 -7.88 12.77 0.28
N GLU A 469 -8.80 12.04 -0.36
CA GLU A 469 -10.07 11.67 0.27
C GLU A 469 -9.89 10.40 1.12
N PRO A 470 -10.66 10.23 2.21
CA PRO A 470 -10.47 9.12 3.16
C PRO A 470 -10.43 7.72 2.52
N ASP A 471 -11.33 7.47 1.58
CA ASP A 471 -11.50 6.16 0.94
C ASP A 471 -10.35 5.80 -0.02
N GLU A 472 -9.53 6.78 -0.45
CA GLU A 472 -8.47 6.58 -1.44
C GLU A 472 -7.34 5.67 -0.94
N ASN A 473 -7.22 5.47 0.37
CA ASN A 473 -6.17 4.65 0.97
C ASN A 473 -6.36 3.14 0.73
N TRP A 474 -7.60 2.73 0.47
CA TRP A 474 -7.99 1.34 0.36
C TRP A 474 -8.45 0.97 -1.06
N LEU A 475 -9.13 1.91 -1.72
CA LEU A 475 -9.67 1.75 -3.07
C LEU A 475 -8.80 2.38 -4.16
N GLY A 476 -7.76 3.13 -3.78
CA GLY A 476 -6.99 3.99 -4.70
C GLY A 476 -7.78 5.23 -5.13
N ARG A 477 -7.20 6.05 -6.02
CA ARG A 477 -7.87 7.20 -6.65
C ARG A 477 -8.96 6.74 -7.63
N GLN A 478 -10.04 6.14 -7.15
CA GLN A 478 -11.21 5.87 -7.97
C GLN A 478 -12.06 7.13 -8.12
N ARG A 479 -12.53 7.39 -9.34
CA ARG A 479 -13.42 8.52 -9.65
C ARG A 479 -14.76 8.29 -8.95
N GLN A 480 -14.95 8.91 -7.79
CA GLN A 480 -16.21 8.80 -7.06
C GLN A 480 -17.40 9.38 -7.85
N TRP A 481 -18.52 8.68 -7.70
CA TRP A 481 -19.74 8.57 -8.53
C TRP A 481 -20.67 9.79 -8.60
N LEU A 482 -20.14 11.00 -8.74
CA LEU A 482 -21.01 12.18 -8.90
C LEU A 482 -20.54 13.07 -10.04
N THR A 483 -20.75 12.60 -11.26
CA THR A 483 -20.74 13.40 -12.50
C THR A 483 -22.12 14.01 -12.84
N GLY A 484 -23.15 13.82 -11.99
CA GLY A 484 -24.48 14.36 -12.23
C GLY A 484 -25.07 15.11 -11.03
N GLY A 485 -25.43 16.39 -11.24
CA GLY A 485 -26.28 17.16 -10.33
C GLY A 485 -25.63 18.43 -9.78
N GLY A 486 -25.71 19.52 -10.55
CA GLY A 486 -25.27 20.86 -10.18
C GLY A 486 -26.15 21.55 -9.14
N ALA A 487 -26.15 21.06 -7.90
CA ALA A 487 -26.60 21.83 -6.74
C ALA A 487 -25.37 22.31 -5.96
N PRO A 488 -25.30 23.58 -5.52
CA PRO A 488 -24.19 24.06 -4.71
C PRO A 488 -24.18 23.33 -3.36
N PHE A 489 -23.09 22.61 -3.09
CA PHE A 489 -22.77 22.11 -1.76
C PHE A 489 -22.35 23.28 -0.87
N GLY A 490 -22.51 23.15 0.46
CA GLY A 490 -21.91 24.11 1.39
C GLY A 490 -20.39 24.21 1.23
N VAL A 491 -19.78 25.30 1.70
CA VAL A 491 -18.32 25.45 1.70
C VAL A 491 -17.73 24.58 2.81
N ALA A 492 -17.01 23.51 2.45
CA ALA A 492 -16.24 22.71 3.42
C ALA A 492 -15.09 23.52 4.00
N ALA A 493 -14.80 23.33 5.30
CA ALA A 493 -13.53 23.78 5.84
C ALA A 493 -12.38 23.04 5.12
N PRO A 494 -11.30 23.74 4.71
CA PRO A 494 -10.14 23.08 4.11
C PRO A 494 -9.54 22.05 5.06
N ARG A 495 -9.36 20.82 4.55
CA ARG A 495 -8.68 19.70 5.21
C ARG A 495 -7.71 19.05 4.24
N TYR A 496 -6.59 18.53 4.73
CA TYR A 496 -5.60 17.82 3.92
C TYR A 496 -5.20 16.56 4.67
N ILE A 497 -5.52 15.41 4.11
CA ILE A 497 -5.17 14.09 4.65
C ILE A 497 -3.99 13.56 3.85
N TYR A 498 -2.93 13.17 4.55
CA TYR A 498 -1.76 12.50 3.98
C TYR A 498 -1.54 11.19 4.72
N SER A 499 -1.58 10.07 4.00
CA SER A 499 -1.44 8.72 4.51
C SER A 499 -0.37 7.92 3.73
N ASN A 500 -0.25 6.61 4.03
CA ASN A 500 0.53 5.65 3.26
C ASN A 500 0.33 5.72 1.73
N ALA A 501 -0.88 6.01 1.24
CA ALA A 501 -1.16 6.01 -0.20
C ALA A 501 -0.79 7.34 -0.90
N SER A 502 -0.52 8.40 -0.13
CA SER A 502 -0.04 9.67 -0.68
C SER A 502 1.46 9.69 -0.95
N TYR A 503 2.22 8.77 -0.33
CA TYR A 503 3.69 8.79 -0.35
C TYR A 503 4.29 10.17 0.01
N TRP A 504 3.66 10.83 1.00
CA TRP A 504 4.02 12.19 1.45
C TRP A 504 5.38 12.27 2.13
N TYR A 505 5.93 11.12 2.53
CA TYR A 505 7.28 10.96 3.05
C TYR A 505 7.94 9.73 2.37
N PRO A 506 9.27 9.69 2.28
CA PRO A 506 10.01 8.51 1.86
C PRO A 506 9.73 7.35 2.81
N GLN A 507 9.18 6.26 2.27
CA GLN A 507 8.79 5.09 3.04
C GLN A 507 9.21 3.80 2.34
N SER A 508 9.18 2.67 3.03
CA SER A 508 9.47 1.36 2.43
C SER A 508 8.52 1.03 1.25
N LEU A 509 8.94 0.10 0.38
CA LEU A 509 8.13 -0.38 -0.76
C LEU A 509 6.81 -1.00 -0.34
N VAL A 510 6.78 -1.55 0.88
CA VAL A 510 5.61 -2.14 1.52
C VAL A 510 5.52 -1.58 2.92
N SER A 511 4.30 -1.52 3.45
CA SER A 511 4.12 -1.06 4.82
C SER A 511 4.66 -2.09 5.81
N ASP A 512 5.45 -1.65 6.78
CA ASP A 512 5.94 -2.48 7.88
C ASP A 512 6.05 -1.66 9.17
N TYR A 513 6.24 -2.35 10.28
CA TYR A 513 6.25 -1.74 11.59
C TYR A 513 7.57 -1.05 11.89
N ALA A 514 7.50 0.26 12.14
CA ALA A 514 8.62 1.07 12.60
C ALA A 514 8.17 1.99 13.72
N THR A 515 9.11 2.38 14.58
CA THR A 515 8.91 3.54 15.46
C THR A 515 9.02 4.83 14.66
N ALA A 516 8.55 5.94 15.21
CA ALA A 516 8.71 7.22 14.55
C ALA A 516 8.70 8.42 15.50
N THR A 517 9.36 9.49 15.08
CA THR A 517 9.15 10.85 15.58
C THR A 517 8.82 11.77 14.42
N MET A 518 7.72 12.52 14.53
CA MET A 518 7.32 13.52 13.54
C MET A 518 7.35 14.91 14.14
N ALA A 519 7.88 15.89 13.40
CA ALA A 519 7.79 17.31 13.71
C ALA A 519 7.18 18.05 12.52
N LEU A 520 5.92 18.44 12.65
CA LEU A 520 5.07 18.93 11.56
C LEU A 520 4.76 20.41 11.76
N THR A 521 5.09 21.24 10.77
CA THR A 521 4.92 22.70 10.83
C THR A 521 3.81 23.15 9.89
N VAL A 522 2.88 23.97 10.40
CA VAL A 522 1.73 24.50 9.64
C VAL A 522 1.51 25.99 9.93
N PRO A 523 0.84 26.75 9.04
CA PRO A 523 0.50 28.14 9.32
C PRO A 523 -0.43 28.29 10.54
N ALA A 524 -0.41 29.46 11.19
CA ALA A 524 -1.14 29.74 12.44
C ALA A 524 -2.64 29.39 12.43
N GLY A 525 -3.28 29.46 11.25
CA GLY A 525 -4.71 29.17 11.06
C GLY A 525 -5.07 27.69 10.96
N TYR A 526 -4.10 26.80 11.01
CA TYR A 526 -4.25 25.35 10.91
C TYR A 526 -3.70 24.66 12.15
N GLY A 527 -4.15 23.44 12.39
CA GLY A 527 -3.45 22.52 13.29
C GLY A 527 -3.41 21.11 12.72
N VAL A 528 -2.79 20.23 13.50
CA VAL A 528 -2.39 18.89 13.05
C VAL A 528 -2.90 17.83 14.02
N VAL A 529 -3.50 16.78 13.46
CA VAL A 529 -3.69 15.48 14.12
C VAL A 529 -2.86 14.48 13.34
N ALA A 530 -2.05 13.65 13.99
CA ALA A 530 -1.16 12.72 13.31
C ALA A 530 -0.96 11.43 14.13
N SER A 531 -0.39 10.42 13.49
CA SER A 531 0.03 9.18 14.15
C SER A 531 1.05 9.46 15.26
N GLY A 532 0.92 8.75 16.38
CA GLY A 532 1.80 8.89 17.55
C GLY A 532 1.21 9.73 18.67
N GLU A 533 1.83 9.64 19.83
CA GLU A 533 1.49 10.42 21.01
C GLU A 533 1.96 11.88 20.84
N PRO A 534 1.08 12.88 21.05
CA PRO A 534 1.49 14.28 20.99
C PRO A 534 2.46 14.60 22.14
N ARG A 535 3.58 15.26 21.85
CA ARG A 535 4.53 15.69 22.89
C ARG A 535 3.94 16.77 23.79
N ASP A 536 4.37 16.74 25.05
CA ASP A 536 4.15 17.82 26.00
C ASP A 536 4.64 19.16 25.43
N GLY A 537 3.81 20.20 25.57
CA GLY A 537 4.08 21.53 25.05
C GLY A 537 3.72 21.74 23.58
N ASN A 538 3.14 20.74 22.89
CA ASN A 538 2.51 20.98 21.60
C ASN A 538 1.44 22.10 21.71
N PRO A 539 1.34 22.99 20.71
CA PRO A 539 0.21 23.91 20.64
C PRO A 539 -1.10 23.11 20.49
N PRO A 540 -2.25 23.67 20.90
CA PRO A 540 -3.53 23.02 20.64
C PRO A 540 -3.74 22.82 19.13
N ALA A 541 -4.50 21.78 18.77
CA ALA A 541 -4.81 21.50 17.36
C ALA A 541 -5.68 22.60 16.70
N TRP A 542 -6.25 23.53 17.46
CA TRP A 542 -7.03 24.66 16.94
C TRP A 542 -6.27 26.00 16.96
N PRO A 543 -6.63 26.98 16.12
CA PRO A 543 -6.08 28.33 16.18
C PRO A 543 -6.34 29.01 17.55
N GLY A 544 -5.29 29.33 18.32
CA GLY A 544 -5.35 30.30 19.42
C GLY A 544 -5.37 31.76 18.95
N ALA A 545 -5.79 32.68 19.84
CA ALA A 545 -5.87 34.12 19.57
C ALA A 545 -4.50 34.83 19.53
N GLU A 546 -3.44 34.18 20.03
CA GLU A 546 -2.10 34.73 20.13
C GLU A 546 -1.15 33.92 19.24
N GLY A 547 -0.51 34.60 18.29
CA GLY A 547 0.51 34.03 17.40
C GLY A 547 0.14 34.12 15.93
N THR A 548 0.77 35.04 15.21
CA THR A 548 0.69 35.16 13.74
C THR A 548 1.69 34.25 13.01
N GLY A 549 2.61 33.62 13.75
CA GLY A 549 3.67 32.77 13.20
C GLY A 549 3.28 31.30 12.98
N PRO A 550 4.10 30.55 12.22
CA PRO A 550 3.89 29.12 12.01
C PRO A 550 3.92 28.34 13.33
N ARG A 551 3.20 27.22 13.38
CA ARG A 551 3.08 26.34 14.54
C ARG A 551 3.73 25.00 14.25
N ARG A 552 4.45 24.48 15.24
CA ARG A 552 5.14 23.19 15.18
C ARG A 552 4.48 22.20 16.13
N TYR A 553 4.15 21.03 15.63
CA TYR A 553 3.56 19.91 16.37
C TYR A 553 4.53 18.72 16.34
N ALA A 554 4.82 18.13 17.49
CA ALA A 554 5.67 16.96 17.59
C ALA A 554 4.87 15.73 18.06
N PHE A 555 5.05 14.59 17.38
CA PHE A 555 4.41 13.32 17.69
C PHE A 555 5.46 12.22 17.84
N VAL A 556 5.26 11.29 18.77
CA VAL A 556 6.16 10.17 19.03
C VAL A 556 5.40 8.85 18.99
N THR A 557 5.88 7.93 18.17
CA THR A 557 5.32 6.61 17.95
C THR A 557 6.28 5.58 18.55
N LEU A 558 6.14 5.32 19.86
CA LEU A 558 6.95 4.31 20.55
C LEU A 558 6.42 2.89 20.37
N GLN A 559 5.09 2.74 20.22
CA GLN A 559 4.53 1.49 19.71
C GLN A 559 4.68 1.51 18.19
N PRO A 560 5.22 0.44 17.57
CA PRO A 560 5.44 0.46 16.13
C PRO A 560 4.14 0.71 15.36
N ALA A 561 4.21 1.58 14.35
CA ALA A 561 3.13 1.83 13.43
C ALA A 561 3.48 1.28 12.05
N ARG A 562 2.49 0.71 11.36
CA ARG A 562 2.65 0.16 10.01
C ARG A 562 2.90 1.24 8.96
N TYR A 563 2.38 2.44 9.17
CA TYR A 563 2.59 3.63 8.36
C TYR A 563 2.22 4.88 9.16
N LEU A 564 2.68 6.04 8.69
CA LEU A 564 2.45 7.33 9.35
C LEU A 564 1.46 8.17 8.55
N SER A 565 0.57 8.85 9.25
CA SER A 565 -0.43 9.72 8.65
C SER A 565 -0.59 11.02 9.43
N CYS A 566 -0.97 12.08 8.73
CA CYS A 566 -1.35 13.34 9.35
C CYS A 566 -2.55 13.98 8.64
N ILE A 567 -3.26 14.79 9.40
CA ILE A 567 -4.43 15.55 8.99
C ILE A 567 -4.14 17.02 9.33
N VAL A 568 -4.05 17.85 8.30
CA VAL A 568 -3.89 19.29 8.44
C VAL A 568 -5.24 19.94 8.16
N ALA A 569 -5.85 20.58 9.16
CA ALA A 569 -7.16 21.18 9.02
C ALA A 569 -7.32 22.43 9.89
N ARG A 570 -8.41 23.16 9.67
CA ARG A 570 -8.87 24.23 10.56
C ARG A 570 -9.76 23.64 11.65
N PHE A 571 -9.14 23.15 12.73
CA PHE A 571 -9.88 22.61 13.86
C PHE A 571 -10.49 23.72 14.73
N ALA A 572 -11.64 23.42 15.33
CA ALA A 572 -12.38 24.27 16.22
C ALA A 572 -11.87 24.18 17.65
N ARG A 573 -11.98 25.29 18.37
CA ARG A 573 -11.76 25.31 19.81
C ARG A 573 -13.00 24.75 20.52
N HIS A 574 -12.80 23.79 21.39
CA HIS A 574 -13.82 23.34 22.35
C HIS A 574 -13.19 23.06 23.72
N ALA A 575 -14.00 23.18 24.78
CA ALA A 575 -13.55 23.08 26.16
C ALA A 575 -13.37 21.63 26.66
N THR A 576 -13.69 20.62 25.84
CA THR A 576 -13.62 19.21 26.24
C THR A 576 -12.16 18.76 26.38
N ALA A 577 -11.77 18.42 27.60
CA ALA A 577 -10.48 17.81 27.89
C ALA A 577 -10.40 16.38 27.33
N PRO A 578 -9.19 15.86 27.03
CA PRO A 578 -9.00 14.44 26.73
C PRO A 578 -9.57 13.56 27.85
N ARG A 579 -10.16 12.44 27.46
CA ARG A 579 -10.77 11.46 28.38
C ARG A 579 -9.79 10.32 28.63
N GLU A 580 -9.70 9.89 29.87
CA GLU A 580 -8.98 8.67 30.22
C GLU A 580 -9.93 7.46 30.11
N VAL A 581 -9.49 6.43 29.41
CA VAL A 581 -10.26 5.20 29.17
C VAL A 581 -9.44 4.02 29.66
N ALA A 582 -9.85 3.44 30.79
CA ALA A 582 -9.27 2.20 31.28
C ALA A 582 -9.94 0.98 30.61
N PRO A 583 -9.17 -0.02 30.18
CA PRO A 583 -9.75 -1.31 29.81
C PRO A 583 -10.41 -1.94 31.06
N PRO A 584 -11.57 -2.63 30.92
CA PRO A 584 -12.13 -3.39 32.02
C PRO A 584 -11.15 -4.48 32.46
N GLU A 585 -11.02 -4.72 33.77
CA GLU A 585 -10.07 -5.62 34.48
C GLU A 585 -9.16 -6.44 33.54
N VAL A 586 -7.84 -6.19 33.63
CA VAL A 586 -6.82 -6.90 32.83
C VAL A 586 -7.03 -8.41 32.98
N LEU A 587 -7.62 -9.05 31.97
CA LEU A 587 -7.86 -10.49 31.94
C LEU A 587 -6.53 -11.23 32.18
N ALA A 588 -6.53 -12.34 32.92
CA ALA A 588 -5.29 -13.06 33.26
C ALA A 588 -4.39 -13.40 32.05
N SER A 589 -4.97 -13.55 30.84
CA SER A 589 -4.24 -13.75 29.58
C SER A 589 -3.50 -12.52 29.07
N ALA A 590 -3.88 -11.31 29.49
CA ALA A 590 -3.24 -10.05 29.13
C ALA A 590 -1.91 -9.83 29.89
N ALA A 591 -1.76 -10.42 31.07
CA ALA A 591 -0.53 -10.36 31.87
C ALA A 591 0.64 -11.18 31.30
N ALA A 592 0.38 -12.05 30.31
CA ALA A 592 1.39 -12.92 29.69
C ALA A 592 1.93 -12.40 28.34
N ARG A 593 1.59 -11.17 27.95
CA ARG A 593 1.93 -10.60 26.64
C ARG A 593 3.39 -10.16 26.54
N GLU A 594 3.99 -10.34 25.36
CA GLU A 594 5.21 -9.62 25.00
C GLU A 594 4.86 -8.17 24.61
N GLY A 595 5.68 -7.20 25.05
CA GLY A 595 5.52 -5.77 24.75
C GLY A 595 4.87 -4.95 25.87
N VAL A 596 4.64 -3.66 25.60
CA VAL A 596 4.07 -2.70 26.57
C VAL A 596 2.54 -2.72 26.49
N SER A 597 1.87 -2.72 27.64
CA SER A 597 0.43 -2.52 27.79
C SER A 597 0.17 -1.32 28.69
N TYR A 598 -1.04 -0.76 28.63
CA TYR A 598 -1.37 0.49 29.31
C TYR A 598 -2.55 0.27 30.25
N GLU A 599 -2.46 0.82 31.46
CA GLU A 599 -3.55 0.81 32.45
C GLU A 599 -4.71 1.71 32.04
N SER A 600 -4.43 2.71 31.21
CA SER A 600 -5.42 3.59 30.61
C SER A 600 -4.92 4.17 29.30
N VAL A 601 -5.84 4.64 28.46
CA VAL A 601 -5.54 5.35 27.23
C VAL A 601 -6.15 6.73 27.22
N VAL A 602 -5.47 7.68 26.58
CA VAL A 602 -5.97 9.05 26.40
C VAL A 602 -6.74 9.16 25.10
N LEU A 603 -8.04 9.40 25.19
CA LEU A 603 -8.93 9.66 24.07
C LEU A 603 -9.13 11.17 23.89
N ALA A 604 -8.70 11.70 22.74
CA ALA A 604 -8.95 13.08 22.35
C ALA A 604 -9.91 13.15 21.15
N ILE A 605 -10.70 14.22 21.08
CA ILE A 605 -11.54 14.50 19.91
C ILE A 605 -11.06 15.83 19.33
N ALA A 606 -10.81 15.87 18.02
CA ALA A 606 -10.57 17.09 17.26
C ALA A 606 -11.69 17.24 16.24
N SER A 607 -12.18 18.45 16.01
CA SER A 607 -13.32 18.67 15.11
C SER A 607 -13.18 19.95 14.30
N THR A 608 -13.78 20.02 13.12
CA THR A 608 -14.05 21.29 12.44
C THR A 608 -15.15 22.07 13.19
N GLU A 609 -15.28 23.37 12.90
CA GLU A 609 -16.29 24.22 13.55
C GLU A 609 -17.72 23.68 13.35
N ARG A 610 -17.99 23.08 12.19
CA ARG A 610 -19.30 22.48 11.88
C ARG A 610 -19.59 21.25 12.73
N ALA A 611 -18.56 20.47 13.05
CA ALA A 611 -18.68 19.24 13.82
C ALA A 611 -18.58 19.45 15.34
N ARG A 612 -18.33 20.69 15.79
CA ARG A 612 -18.07 21.01 17.20
C ARG A 612 -19.17 20.52 18.15
N SER A 613 -20.44 20.62 17.76
CA SER A 613 -21.56 20.20 18.60
C SER A 613 -21.62 18.69 18.84
N ARG A 614 -20.98 17.89 17.97
CA ARG A 614 -20.95 16.41 18.09
C ARG A 614 -19.86 15.90 19.03
N VAL A 615 -18.90 16.75 19.41
CA VAL A 615 -17.74 16.36 20.22
C VAL A 615 -18.11 15.65 21.53
N PRO A 616 -19.09 16.12 22.33
CA PRO A 616 -19.45 15.44 23.57
C PRO A 616 -19.97 14.01 23.35
N GLU A 617 -20.95 13.87 22.44
CA GLU A 617 -21.57 12.59 22.08
C GLU A 617 -20.54 11.61 21.50
N VAL A 618 -19.78 12.04 20.48
CA VAL A 618 -18.74 11.20 19.86
C VAL A 618 -17.69 10.78 20.89
N GLY A 619 -17.31 11.66 21.81
CA GLY A 619 -16.36 11.34 22.88
C GLY A 619 -16.87 10.29 23.86
N GLU A 620 -18.18 10.27 24.15
CA GLU A 620 -18.81 9.25 25.00
C GLU A 620 -18.90 7.91 24.30
N THR A 621 -19.45 7.90 23.08
CA THR A 621 -19.58 6.68 22.27
C THR A 621 -18.21 6.07 21.97
N ALA A 622 -17.20 6.88 21.62
CA ALA A 622 -15.85 6.39 21.36
C ALA A 622 -15.20 5.75 22.59
N ALA A 623 -15.32 6.38 23.77
CA ALA A 623 -14.81 5.81 25.02
C ALA A 623 -15.48 4.47 25.35
N ASP A 624 -16.78 4.39 25.09
CA ASP A 624 -17.60 3.21 25.33
C ASP A 624 -17.25 2.05 24.37
N ILE A 625 -17.06 2.34 23.07
CA ILE A 625 -16.55 1.40 22.07
C ILE A 625 -15.18 0.86 22.48
N LEU A 626 -14.23 1.74 22.86
CA LEU A 626 -12.89 1.34 23.27
C LEU A 626 -12.92 0.36 24.46
N ARG A 627 -13.76 0.61 25.47
CA ARG A 627 -13.93 -0.31 26.61
C ARG A 627 -14.52 -1.64 26.18
N PHE A 628 -15.52 -1.63 25.30
CA PHE A 628 -16.13 -2.86 24.80
C PHE A 628 -15.13 -3.72 24.01
N TYR A 629 -14.37 -3.13 23.09
CA TYR A 629 -13.36 -3.85 22.31
C TYR A 629 -12.20 -4.33 23.19
N ALA A 630 -11.79 -3.52 24.16
CA ALA A 630 -10.84 -3.94 25.17
C ALA A 630 -11.33 -5.14 25.98
N ALA A 631 -12.64 -5.27 26.27
CA ALA A 631 -13.19 -6.44 26.95
C ALA A 631 -13.11 -7.72 26.08
N LEU A 632 -13.29 -7.59 24.76
CA LEU A 632 -13.25 -8.72 23.83
C LEU A 632 -11.80 -9.21 23.59
N VAL A 633 -10.89 -8.28 23.31
CA VAL A 633 -9.49 -8.55 22.94
C VAL A 633 -8.55 -8.62 24.16
N GLY A 634 -8.94 -7.95 25.25
CA GLY A 634 -8.18 -7.82 26.48
C GLY A 634 -7.10 -6.73 26.43
N ASP A 635 -7.03 -5.87 25.42
CA ASP A 635 -5.98 -4.85 25.24
C ASP A 635 -6.52 -3.61 24.55
N ILE A 636 -5.84 -2.46 24.70
CA ILE A 636 -5.91 -1.33 23.77
C ILE A 636 -4.48 -1.09 23.25
N PRO A 637 -4.21 -1.24 21.94
CA PRO A 637 -2.84 -1.36 21.43
C PRO A 637 -1.98 -0.12 21.59
N TYR A 638 -2.59 1.06 21.61
CA TYR A 638 -1.92 2.35 21.60
C TYR A 638 -2.31 3.18 22.84
N PRO A 639 -1.37 3.95 23.43
CA PRO A 639 -1.61 4.73 24.65
C PRO A 639 -2.53 5.93 24.45
N THR A 640 -2.66 6.40 23.20
CA THR A 640 -3.50 7.53 22.86
C THR A 640 -4.26 7.25 21.57
N VAL A 641 -5.47 7.80 21.47
CA VAL A 641 -6.30 7.76 20.27
C VAL A 641 -6.95 9.13 20.08
N THR A 642 -6.78 9.73 18.90
CA THR A 642 -7.45 10.98 18.53
C THR A 642 -8.52 10.72 17.46
N VAL A 643 -9.78 11.03 17.74
CA VAL A 643 -10.85 11.01 16.74
C VAL A 643 -10.93 12.38 16.07
N ALA A 644 -10.73 12.45 14.76
CA ALA A 644 -10.75 13.69 14.00
C ALA A 644 -12.02 13.79 13.12
N LEU A 645 -12.94 14.68 13.49
CA LEU A 645 -14.16 14.98 12.73
C LEU A 645 -13.87 16.07 11.69
N THR A 646 -13.90 15.74 10.40
CA THR A 646 -13.53 16.65 9.32
C THR A 646 -14.58 16.72 8.21
N ASP A 647 -14.70 17.85 7.52
CA ASP A 647 -15.74 18.07 6.52
C ASP A 647 -15.45 17.37 5.19
N ALA A 648 -16.45 16.74 4.58
CA ALA A 648 -16.35 16.05 3.31
C ALA A 648 -17.62 16.14 2.48
N LEU A 649 -17.52 15.89 1.17
CA LEU A 649 -18.68 15.74 0.31
C LEU A 649 -19.49 14.46 0.59
N LEU A 650 -18.81 13.38 0.97
CA LEU A 650 -19.41 12.07 1.25
C LEU A 650 -18.95 11.58 2.64
N PRO A 651 -19.76 10.73 3.31
CA PRO A 651 -19.28 10.00 4.48
C PRO A 651 -18.09 9.10 4.11
N GLY A 652 -17.19 8.86 5.04
CA GLY A 652 -15.97 8.09 4.80
C GLY A 652 -15.02 8.21 6.00
N GLY A 653 -14.03 7.34 6.06
CA GLY A 653 -13.21 7.20 7.25
C GLY A 653 -11.79 6.78 6.91
N HIS A 654 -10.87 7.10 7.81
CA HIS A 654 -9.47 6.71 7.69
C HIS A 654 -8.87 6.58 9.09
N SER A 655 -8.44 5.36 9.43
CA SER A 655 -8.02 5.05 10.80
C SER A 655 -6.59 4.51 10.86
N PRO A 656 -5.57 5.37 10.68
CA PRO A 656 -4.18 5.01 10.92
C PRO A 656 -3.93 4.79 12.41
N ALA A 657 -2.77 4.23 12.77
CA ALA A 657 -2.41 4.07 14.18
C ALA A 657 -2.53 5.42 14.92
N TYR A 658 -3.10 5.39 16.13
CA TYR A 658 -3.36 6.54 17.02
C TYR A 658 -4.47 7.51 16.57
N VAL A 659 -5.04 7.38 15.38
CA VAL A 659 -6.03 8.34 14.86
C VAL A 659 -7.22 7.62 14.22
N ALA A 660 -8.42 8.12 14.44
CA ALA A 660 -9.61 7.72 13.68
C ALA A 660 -10.24 8.98 13.04
N ALA A 661 -10.08 9.12 11.73
CA ALA A 661 -10.64 10.25 11.00
C ALA A 661 -12.04 9.91 10.48
N LEU A 662 -13.02 10.76 10.79
CA LEU A 662 -14.39 10.62 10.33
C LEU A 662 -14.76 11.82 9.45
N SER A 663 -15.40 11.51 8.33
CA SER A 663 -15.91 12.52 7.41
C SER A 663 -17.35 12.87 7.71
N GLU A 664 -17.55 14.13 8.05
CA GLU A 664 -18.86 14.75 8.18
C GLU A 664 -19.36 15.14 6.78
N PRO A 665 -20.42 14.54 6.25
CA PRO A 665 -20.94 14.88 4.93
C PRO A 665 -21.57 16.28 4.90
N LEU A 666 -21.32 17.06 3.84
CA LEU A 666 -21.90 18.39 3.64
C LEU A 666 -23.42 18.32 3.40
N PRO A 667 -24.22 19.26 3.95
CA PRO A 667 -25.62 19.37 3.62
C PRO A 667 -25.81 19.88 2.19
N ARG A 668 -26.86 19.41 1.50
CA ARG A 668 -27.37 20.01 0.27
C ARG A 668 -28.19 21.27 0.57
N GLN A 669 -28.37 22.11 -0.44
CA GLN A 669 -29.35 23.20 -0.40
C GLN A 669 -30.73 22.63 -0.04
N GLY A 670 -31.33 23.08 1.08
CA GLY A 670 -32.57 22.51 1.65
C GLY A 670 -32.38 21.59 2.86
N GLY A 671 -31.14 21.35 3.33
CA GLY A 671 -30.86 20.69 4.62
C GLY A 671 -30.68 19.17 4.58
N SER A 672 -30.93 18.51 3.44
CA SER A 672 -30.71 17.06 3.30
C SER A 672 -29.22 16.71 3.18
N ILE A 673 -28.74 15.74 3.96
CA ILE A 673 -27.35 15.24 3.91
C ILE A 673 -27.20 14.21 2.77
N VAL A 674 -26.09 14.25 2.03
CA VAL A 674 -25.76 13.20 1.06
C VAL A 674 -25.33 11.94 1.82
N SER A 675 -26.10 10.87 1.67
CA SER A 675 -25.80 9.56 2.25
C SER A 675 -25.47 8.54 1.15
N TRP A 676 -24.77 7.49 1.56
CA TRP A 676 -24.49 6.29 0.76
C TRP A 676 -25.76 5.43 0.54
N GLY A 677 -26.85 6.03 0.05
CA GLY A 677 -28.09 5.30 -0.25
C GLY A 677 -27.82 4.13 -1.19
N GLY A 678 -28.12 2.91 -0.75
CA GLY A 678 -27.90 1.68 -1.51
C GLY A 678 -26.45 1.19 -1.57
N ASP A 679 -25.57 1.66 -0.69
CA ASP A 679 -24.23 1.10 -0.50
C ASP A 679 -24.24 -0.10 0.48
N PRO A 680 -23.42 -1.14 0.25
CA PRO A 680 -23.37 -2.32 1.12
C PRO A 680 -23.04 -2.04 2.59
N VAL A 681 -22.25 -1.00 2.89
CA VAL A 681 -21.82 -0.69 4.27
C VAL A 681 -22.54 0.52 4.86
N ALA A 682 -23.62 0.98 4.22
CA ALA A 682 -24.48 2.01 4.77
C ALA A 682 -25.46 1.43 5.79
N PHE A 683 -25.12 1.53 7.07
CA PHE A 683 -25.93 1.11 8.21
C PHE A 683 -26.65 2.30 8.85
N ALA A 684 -27.44 3.04 8.06
CA ALA A 684 -28.03 4.31 8.50
C ALA A 684 -28.98 4.22 9.71
N GLY A 685 -29.50 3.02 10.02
CA GLY A 685 -30.28 2.75 11.24
C GLY A 685 -29.43 2.60 12.51
N TYR A 686 -28.11 2.56 12.40
CA TYR A 686 -27.15 2.29 13.47
C TYR A 686 -26.03 3.34 13.46
N PRO A 687 -26.27 4.54 14.02
CA PRO A 687 -25.39 5.70 13.86
C PRO A 687 -23.96 5.49 14.40
N SER A 688 -23.81 4.67 15.45
CA SER A 688 -22.51 4.33 16.04
C SER A 688 -21.70 3.33 15.21
N PHE A 689 -22.32 2.61 14.27
CA PHE A 689 -21.68 1.52 13.51
C PHE A 689 -20.40 1.99 12.81
N PHE A 690 -20.44 3.17 12.19
CA PHE A 690 -19.31 3.70 11.44
C PHE A 690 -18.14 4.10 12.36
N LEU A 691 -18.41 4.79 13.47
CA LEU A 691 -17.38 5.09 14.48
C LEU A 691 -16.79 3.81 15.09
N ALA A 692 -17.63 2.80 15.33
CA ALA A 692 -17.22 1.51 15.84
C ALA A 692 -16.27 0.78 14.88
N HIS A 693 -16.58 0.79 13.58
CA HIS A 693 -15.72 0.25 12.52
C HIS A 693 -14.34 0.94 12.51
N GLU A 694 -14.32 2.28 12.49
CA GLU A 694 -13.08 3.06 12.43
C GLU A 694 -12.21 2.88 13.68
N LEU A 695 -12.82 2.79 14.88
CA LEU A 695 -12.08 2.50 16.11
C LEU A 695 -11.56 1.05 16.16
N ALA A 696 -12.28 0.09 15.59
CA ALA A 696 -11.83 -1.30 15.52
C ALA A 696 -10.53 -1.46 14.73
N HIS A 697 -10.26 -0.57 13.76
CA HIS A 697 -9.00 -0.57 13.01
C HIS A 697 -7.75 -0.38 13.86
N GLN A 698 -7.86 0.25 15.05
CA GLN A 698 -6.72 0.36 15.97
C GLN A 698 -6.14 -1.03 16.32
N TRP A 699 -6.98 -2.05 16.43
CA TRP A 699 -6.54 -3.45 16.51
C TRP A 699 -6.31 -4.06 15.14
N TRP A 700 -7.29 -3.94 14.24
CA TRP A 700 -7.34 -4.68 12.97
C TRP A 700 -6.92 -3.82 11.78
N GLY A 701 -5.66 -3.96 11.36
CA GLY A 701 -5.04 -3.20 10.26
C GLY A 701 -3.98 -2.20 10.73
N GLN A 702 -4.01 -1.82 12.01
CA GLN A 702 -2.96 -1.04 12.66
C GLN A 702 -2.10 -1.89 13.58
N ALA A 703 -2.63 -2.46 14.67
CA ALA A 703 -1.84 -3.32 15.55
C ALA A 703 -1.60 -4.71 14.97
N VAL A 704 -2.53 -5.27 14.21
CA VAL A 704 -2.34 -6.50 13.43
C VAL A 704 -2.48 -6.14 11.96
N GLY A 705 -1.37 -6.22 11.22
CA GLY A 705 -1.30 -5.90 9.80
C GLY A 705 -1.56 -7.13 8.96
N TRP A 706 -1.49 -7.00 7.64
CA TRP A 706 -1.59 -8.14 6.72
C TRP A 706 -0.29 -8.33 5.92
N LYS A 707 -0.01 -9.59 5.56
CA LYS A 707 1.19 -9.98 4.79
C LYS A 707 1.17 -9.48 3.35
N ASN A 708 0.01 -9.56 2.70
CA ASN A 708 -0.20 -9.20 1.30
C ASN A 708 -1.67 -8.83 1.07
N TYR A 709 -2.01 -8.31 -0.11
CA TYR A 709 -3.39 -7.84 -0.39
C TYR A 709 -4.46 -8.96 -0.30
N HIS A 710 -4.10 -10.23 -0.45
CA HIS A 710 -5.04 -11.34 -0.27
C HIS A 710 -5.54 -11.48 1.17
N ALA A 711 -4.74 -11.02 2.13
CA ALA A 711 -5.06 -11.00 3.55
C ALA A 711 -5.63 -9.65 4.03
N GLN A 712 -5.88 -8.69 3.13
CA GLN A 712 -6.46 -7.38 3.46
C GLN A 712 -7.81 -7.49 4.19
N TRP A 713 -8.59 -8.53 3.87
CA TRP A 713 -9.89 -8.80 4.50
C TRP A 713 -9.79 -8.98 6.01
N LEU A 714 -8.64 -9.37 6.56
CA LEU A 714 -8.44 -9.49 8.00
C LEU A 714 -8.68 -8.14 8.69
N SER A 715 -8.27 -7.03 8.06
CA SER A 715 -8.51 -5.70 8.61
C SER A 715 -9.99 -5.33 8.52
N GLU A 716 -10.55 -5.29 7.31
CA GLU A 716 -11.91 -4.82 7.06
C GLU A 716 -12.98 -5.75 7.64
N GLY A 717 -12.79 -7.06 7.51
CA GLY A 717 -13.73 -8.07 7.98
C GLY A 717 -13.82 -8.11 9.51
N LEU A 718 -12.68 -8.04 10.22
CA LEU A 718 -12.69 -7.97 11.68
C LEU A 718 -13.25 -6.64 12.18
N ALA A 719 -12.87 -5.50 11.56
CA ALA A 719 -13.43 -4.19 11.91
C ALA A 719 -14.95 -4.13 11.71
N GLN A 720 -15.43 -4.65 10.58
CA GLN A 720 -16.84 -4.74 10.25
C GLN A 720 -17.61 -5.66 11.22
N TYR A 721 -17.03 -6.80 11.60
CA TYR A 721 -17.65 -7.69 12.57
C TYR A 721 -17.70 -7.08 13.98
N PHE A 722 -16.64 -6.38 14.39
CA PHE A 722 -16.60 -5.64 15.66
C PHE A 722 -17.66 -4.53 15.72
N ALA A 723 -17.91 -3.84 14.60
CA ALA A 723 -19.00 -2.86 14.51
C ALA A 723 -20.38 -3.52 14.66
N ALA A 724 -20.58 -4.72 14.08
CA ALA A 724 -21.81 -5.49 14.27
C ALA A 724 -21.98 -5.94 15.73
N LEU A 725 -20.92 -6.42 16.40
CA LEU A 725 -20.96 -6.77 17.82
C LEU A 725 -21.27 -5.57 18.72
N TYR A 726 -20.76 -4.38 18.38
CA TYR A 726 -21.11 -3.17 19.13
C TYR A 726 -22.58 -2.77 18.91
N THR A 727 -23.10 -2.99 17.70
CA THR A 727 -24.53 -2.77 17.40
C THR A 727 -25.42 -3.71 18.22
N GLU A 728 -25.01 -4.96 18.43
CA GLU A 728 -25.68 -5.90 19.34
C GLU A 728 -25.68 -5.37 20.79
N ARG A 729 -24.55 -4.82 21.24
CA ARG A 729 -24.43 -4.24 22.57
C ARG A 729 -25.34 -3.02 22.79
N GLU A 730 -25.44 -2.14 21.78
CA GLU A 730 -26.23 -0.91 21.87
C GLU A 730 -27.73 -1.16 21.69
N GLY A 731 -28.10 -1.97 20.69
CA GLY A 731 -29.49 -2.15 20.23
C GLY A 731 -30.08 -3.55 20.49
N GLY A 732 -29.32 -4.48 21.06
CA GLY A 732 -29.75 -5.84 21.34
C GLY A 732 -29.76 -6.78 20.11
N PRO A 733 -30.27 -8.02 20.28
CA PRO A 733 -30.23 -9.06 19.25
C PRO A 733 -30.99 -8.72 17.96
N ASP A 734 -32.06 -7.93 18.05
CA ASP A 734 -32.85 -7.52 16.89
C ASP A 734 -32.04 -6.60 15.97
N ALA A 735 -31.35 -5.60 16.55
CA ALA A 735 -30.46 -4.71 15.81
C ALA A 735 -29.31 -5.48 15.15
N PHE A 736 -28.74 -6.46 15.86
CA PHE A 736 -27.69 -7.33 15.32
C PHE A 736 -28.19 -8.16 14.13
N ARG A 737 -29.37 -8.79 14.25
CA ARG A 737 -29.98 -9.57 13.17
C ARG A 737 -30.21 -8.73 11.91
N ASP A 738 -30.71 -7.50 12.07
CA ASP A 738 -30.97 -6.62 10.92
C ASP A 738 -29.68 -6.24 10.18
N VAL A 739 -28.59 -6.01 10.92
CA VAL A 739 -27.24 -5.80 10.37
C VAL A 739 -26.76 -7.04 9.61
N LEU A 740 -26.83 -8.23 10.22
CA LEU A 740 -26.42 -9.49 9.58
C LEU A 740 -27.24 -9.78 8.31
N ALA A 741 -28.55 -9.54 8.36
CA ALA A 741 -29.45 -9.69 7.22
C ALA A 741 -29.03 -8.77 6.05
N GLN A 742 -28.66 -7.51 6.34
CA GLN A 742 -28.10 -6.61 5.31
C GLN A 742 -26.78 -7.12 4.75
N MET A 743 -25.86 -7.56 5.61
CA MET A 743 -24.57 -8.11 5.18
C MET A 743 -24.78 -9.30 4.25
N ARG A 744 -25.58 -10.30 4.69
CA ARG A 744 -25.96 -11.48 3.91
C ARG A 744 -26.54 -11.12 2.55
N ARG A 745 -27.55 -10.23 2.50
CA ARG A 745 -28.19 -9.83 1.23
C ARG A 745 -27.18 -9.27 0.21
N TRP A 746 -26.21 -8.47 0.65
CA TRP A 746 -25.19 -7.94 -0.24
C TRP A 746 -24.14 -8.98 -0.64
N SER A 747 -23.72 -9.85 0.29
CA SER A 747 -22.76 -10.91 0.01
C SER A 747 -23.28 -11.91 -1.02
N LEU A 748 -24.55 -12.35 -0.90
CA LEU A 748 -25.17 -13.26 -1.85
C LEU A 748 -25.26 -12.64 -3.27
N ARG A 749 -25.61 -11.35 -3.35
CA ARG A 749 -25.74 -10.64 -4.63
C ARG A 749 -24.43 -10.45 -5.39
N GLN A 750 -23.29 -10.49 -4.71
CA GLN A 750 -22.00 -10.08 -5.28
C GLN A 750 -20.96 -11.21 -5.32
N THR A 751 -21.28 -12.40 -4.81
CA THR A 751 -20.31 -13.50 -4.69
C THR A 751 -19.74 -13.95 -6.05
N ASP A 752 -20.49 -13.75 -7.13
CA ASP A 752 -20.10 -14.09 -8.50
C ASP A 752 -18.95 -13.23 -9.04
N GLN A 753 -18.61 -12.14 -8.33
CA GLN A 753 -17.49 -11.26 -8.65
C GLN A 753 -16.12 -11.83 -8.24
N GLY A 754 -16.10 -12.89 -7.41
CA GLY A 754 -14.89 -13.62 -7.01
C GLY A 754 -14.74 -13.85 -5.50
N PRO A 755 -13.69 -14.56 -5.09
CA PRO A 755 -13.42 -14.87 -3.68
C PRO A 755 -12.93 -13.64 -2.90
N ILE A 756 -13.11 -13.64 -1.58
CA ILE A 756 -12.65 -12.58 -0.66
C ILE A 756 -11.14 -12.34 -0.82
N ALA A 757 -10.37 -13.41 -1.05
CA ALA A 757 -8.93 -13.35 -1.24
C ALA A 757 -8.47 -12.49 -2.44
N LEU A 758 -9.35 -12.09 -3.37
CA LEU A 758 -8.96 -11.10 -4.40
C LEU A 758 -8.77 -9.68 -3.83
N GLY A 759 -9.22 -9.42 -2.59
CA GLY A 759 -9.00 -8.16 -1.89
C GLY A 759 -9.42 -6.95 -2.73
N ARG A 760 -8.56 -5.91 -2.77
CA ARG A 760 -8.79 -4.67 -3.54
C ARG A 760 -9.09 -4.85 -5.05
N ARG A 761 -8.87 -6.04 -5.62
CA ARG A 761 -9.18 -6.31 -7.05
C ARG A 761 -10.68 -6.53 -7.29
N LEU A 762 -11.45 -6.86 -6.25
CA LEU A 762 -12.89 -7.09 -6.37
C LEU A 762 -13.63 -5.82 -6.80
N GLY A 763 -14.33 -5.91 -7.94
CA GLY A 763 -15.07 -4.79 -8.56
C GLY A 763 -14.20 -3.83 -9.38
N ALA A 764 -12.87 -3.96 -9.36
CA ALA A 764 -11.97 -3.02 -10.04
C ALA A 764 -12.12 -3.05 -11.58
N ILE A 765 -12.41 -4.23 -12.15
CA ILE A 765 -12.59 -4.42 -13.60
C ILE A 765 -13.78 -3.61 -14.14
N ARG A 766 -14.89 -3.57 -13.39
CA ARG A 766 -16.12 -2.87 -13.76
C ARG A 766 -16.24 -1.47 -13.14
N ASP A 767 -15.25 -1.04 -12.37
CA ASP A 767 -15.29 0.20 -11.58
C ASP A 767 -16.46 0.23 -10.57
N GLU A 768 -16.74 -0.92 -9.95
CA GLU A 768 -17.81 -1.12 -8.98
C GLU A 768 -17.26 -1.29 -7.56
N PRO A 769 -16.84 -0.21 -6.86
CA PRO A 769 -16.25 -0.28 -5.51
C PRO A 769 -17.16 -0.93 -4.46
N ARG A 770 -18.47 -0.99 -4.73
CA ARG A 770 -19.46 -1.65 -3.87
C ARG A 770 -19.20 -3.15 -3.77
N VAL A 771 -18.62 -3.78 -4.79
CA VAL A 771 -18.29 -5.22 -4.76
C VAL A 771 -17.28 -5.49 -3.65
N PHE A 772 -16.21 -4.69 -3.58
CA PHE A 772 -15.21 -4.77 -2.51
C PHE A 772 -15.85 -4.64 -1.13
N ARG A 773 -16.72 -3.65 -0.93
CA ARG A 773 -17.47 -3.45 0.33
C ARG A 773 -18.40 -4.63 0.65
N ALA A 774 -19.11 -5.19 -0.32
CA ALA A 774 -20.01 -6.31 -0.11
C ALA A 774 -19.29 -7.62 0.24
N LEU A 775 -18.10 -7.85 -0.30
CA LEU A 775 -17.37 -9.10 -0.13
C LEU A 775 -16.30 -9.00 0.96
N VAL A 776 -15.40 -8.01 0.88
CA VAL A 776 -14.28 -7.86 1.81
C VAL A 776 -14.74 -7.39 3.19
N TYR A 777 -15.82 -6.60 3.29
CA TYR A 777 -16.38 -6.18 4.59
C TYR A 777 -17.48 -7.14 5.03
N ASN A 778 -18.60 -7.14 4.31
CA ASN A 778 -19.81 -7.83 4.76
C ASN A 778 -19.69 -9.36 4.70
N LYS A 779 -19.20 -9.94 3.58
CA LYS A 779 -19.05 -11.40 3.47
C LYS A 779 -18.03 -11.90 4.49
N SER A 780 -16.90 -11.20 4.65
CA SER A 780 -15.90 -11.53 5.68
C SER A 780 -16.45 -11.49 7.10
N ALA A 781 -17.24 -10.46 7.47
CA ALA A 781 -17.88 -10.37 8.78
C ALA A 781 -18.88 -11.52 9.01
N MET A 782 -19.68 -11.88 7.99
CA MET A 782 -20.56 -13.06 8.01
C MET A 782 -19.77 -14.36 8.17
N VAL A 783 -18.60 -14.49 7.53
CA VAL A 783 -17.72 -15.66 7.68
C VAL A 783 -17.19 -15.77 9.12
N LEU A 784 -16.79 -14.65 9.74
CA LEU A 784 -16.39 -14.63 11.15
C LEU A 784 -17.56 -14.98 12.08
N HIS A 785 -18.76 -14.50 11.78
CA HIS A 785 -19.97 -14.83 12.53
C HIS A 785 -20.32 -16.32 12.43
N MET A 786 -20.30 -16.88 11.22
CA MET A 786 -20.49 -18.32 11.00
C MET A 786 -19.40 -19.14 11.68
N LEU A 787 -18.14 -18.65 11.70
CA LEU A 787 -17.07 -19.33 12.44
C LEU A 787 -17.39 -19.37 13.94
N ARG A 788 -17.82 -18.24 14.54
CA ARG A 788 -18.27 -18.18 15.94
C ARG A 788 -19.39 -19.20 16.21
N GLY A 789 -20.41 -19.27 15.35
CA GLY A 789 -21.48 -20.27 15.48
C GLY A 789 -21.01 -21.73 15.31
N LEU A 790 -19.92 -21.95 14.57
CA LEU A 790 -19.37 -23.27 14.25
C LEU A 790 -18.46 -23.85 15.35
N ILE A 791 -17.75 -23.00 16.11
CA ILE A 791 -16.82 -23.41 17.18
C ILE A 791 -17.27 -22.99 18.59
N GLY A 792 -18.30 -22.15 18.69
CA GLY A 792 -18.82 -21.60 19.94
C GLY A 792 -18.09 -20.33 20.40
N ASP A 793 -18.80 -19.51 21.18
CA ASP A 793 -18.34 -18.19 21.64
C ASP A 793 -17.02 -18.24 22.39
N ASP A 794 -16.91 -19.17 23.35
CA ASP A 794 -15.74 -19.30 24.21
C ASP A 794 -14.47 -19.61 23.42
N ALA A 795 -14.54 -20.59 22.50
CA ALA A 795 -13.42 -20.96 21.64
C ALA A 795 -13.10 -19.83 20.65
N PHE A 796 -14.12 -19.16 20.11
CA PHE A 796 -13.94 -18.03 19.19
C PHE A 796 -13.19 -16.89 19.86
N PHE A 797 -13.65 -16.39 21.01
CA PHE A 797 -13.00 -15.24 21.65
C PHE A 797 -11.64 -15.61 22.25
N ARG A 798 -11.40 -16.86 22.70
CA ARG A 798 -10.04 -17.31 23.04
C ARG A 798 -9.13 -17.34 21.82
N GLY A 799 -9.60 -17.86 20.68
CA GLY A 799 -8.83 -17.93 19.44
C GLY A 799 -8.48 -16.54 18.91
N LEU A 800 -9.44 -15.61 18.97
CA LEU A 800 -9.25 -14.20 18.60
C LEU A 800 -8.20 -13.50 19.48
N ARG A 801 -8.23 -13.75 20.80
CA ARG A 801 -7.21 -13.22 21.72
C ARG A 801 -5.84 -13.84 21.48
N GLY A 802 -5.78 -15.15 21.25
CA GLY A 802 -4.55 -15.85 20.88
C GLY A 802 -3.95 -15.31 19.59
N TYR A 803 -4.78 -15.09 18.58
CA TYR A 803 -4.41 -14.48 17.30
C TYR A 803 -3.85 -13.06 17.50
N TYR A 804 -4.58 -12.19 18.20
CA TYR A 804 -4.12 -10.83 18.48
C TYR A 804 -2.77 -10.84 19.21
N ASN A 805 -2.64 -11.63 20.28
CA ASN A 805 -1.40 -11.69 21.06
C ASN A 805 -0.20 -12.19 20.23
N ALA A 806 -0.42 -13.16 19.34
CA ALA A 806 0.64 -13.69 18.48
C ALA A 806 1.04 -12.72 17.36
N MET A 807 0.09 -11.93 16.84
CA MET A 807 0.27 -11.09 15.66
C MET A 807 0.35 -9.59 15.95
N ARG A 808 0.31 -9.19 17.23
CA ARG A 808 0.45 -7.79 17.65
C ARG A 808 1.78 -7.22 17.16
N PHE A 809 1.68 -6.09 16.46
CA PHE A 809 2.72 -5.39 15.71
C PHE A 809 3.46 -6.26 14.70
N ARG A 810 2.71 -7.17 14.04
CA ARG A 810 3.19 -8.04 12.96
C ARG A 810 2.20 -8.06 11.80
N LYS A 811 2.65 -8.59 10.66
CA LYS A 811 1.82 -8.83 9.47
C LYS A 811 1.30 -10.26 9.49
N ALA A 812 -0.01 -10.43 9.33
CA ALA A 812 -0.70 -11.72 9.36
C ALA A 812 -1.25 -12.15 8.00
N GLY A 813 -1.22 -13.45 7.75
CA GLY A 813 -1.95 -14.10 6.66
C GLY A 813 -3.25 -14.74 7.18
N THR A 814 -4.11 -15.15 6.25
CA THR A 814 -5.34 -15.92 6.57
C THR A 814 -5.03 -17.18 7.39
N ASP A 815 -3.91 -17.84 7.11
CA ASP A 815 -3.48 -19.04 7.81
C ASP A 815 -3.08 -18.80 9.27
N ASP A 816 -2.58 -17.60 9.61
CA ASP A 816 -2.28 -17.25 11.00
C ASP A 816 -3.57 -17.18 11.84
N LEU A 817 -4.62 -16.59 11.26
CA LEU A 817 -5.95 -16.53 11.89
C LEU A 817 -6.55 -17.93 12.00
N ARG A 818 -6.51 -18.73 10.93
CA ARG A 818 -7.00 -20.11 10.92
C ARG A 818 -6.35 -20.94 12.02
N ARG A 819 -5.01 -20.95 12.11
CA ARG A 819 -4.27 -21.71 13.13
C ARG A 819 -4.66 -21.31 14.55
N ALA A 820 -4.87 -20.02 14.81
CA ALA A 820 -5.29 -19.55 16.13
C ALA A 820 -6.68 -20.07 16.52
N PHE A 821 -7.62 -20.14 15.58
CA PHE A 821 -8.94 -20.74 15.84
C PHE A 821 -8.91 -22.27 15.90
N GLU A 822 -8.08 -22.94 15.08
CA GLU A 822 -7.92 -24.40 15.12
C GLU A 822 -7.38 -24.88 16.47
N ALA A 823 -6.44 -24.13 17.06
CA ALA A 823 -5.90 -24.42 18.39
C ALA A 823 -6.98 -24.48 19.47
N GLU A 824 -8.01 -23.64 19.37
CA GLU A 824 -9.14 -23.60 20.30
C GLU A 824 -10.31 -24.51 19.90
N ALA A 825 -10.48 -24.76 18.59
CA ALA A 825 -11.53 -25.63 18.06
C ALA A 825 -11.20 -27.13 18.17
N GLY A 826 -9.91 -27.49 18.36
CA GLY A 826 -9.44 -28.87 18.45
C GLY A 826 -9.58 -29.68 17.15
N ARG A 827 -9.75 -29.01 16.01
CA ARG A 827 -9.93 -29.63 14.69
C ARG A 827 -9.44 -28.70 13.58
N SER A 828 -9.17 -29.27 12.41
CA SER A 828 -8.87 -28.48 11.21
C SER A 828 -10.07 -27.63 10.78
N LEU A 829 -9.79 -26.39 10.38
CA LEU A 829 -10.72 -25.44 9.78
C LEU A 829 -10.33 -25.12 8.33
N GLU A 830 -9.41 -25.89 7.73
CA GLU A 830 -8.90 -25.67 6.38
C GLU A 830 -10.03 -25.61 5.34
N ARG A 831 -10.94 -26.59 5.33
CA ARG A 831 -12.08 -26.60 4.41
C ARG A 831 -12.98 -25.37 4.58
N PHE A 832 -13.16 -24.90 5.82
CA PHE A 832 -13.93 -23.70 6.10
C PHE A 832 -13.29 -22.47 5.44
N PHE A 833 -12.00 -22.22 5.72
CA PHE A 833 -11.31 -21.05 5.16
C PHE A 833 -11.14 -21.14 3.64
N THR A 834 -10.84 -22.32 3.08
CA THR A 834 -10.75 -22.52 1.62
C THR A 834 -12.06 -22.16 0.94
N ARG A 835 -13.19 -22.71 1.40
CA ARG A 835 -14.50 -22.46 0.79
C ARG A 835 -14.97 -21.00 0.92
N TRP A 836 -14.72 -20.38 2.07
CA TRP A 836 -15.28 -19.06 2.36
C TRP A 836 -14.38 -17.89 1.96
N ILE A 837 -13.06 -18.04 2.03
CA ILE A 837 -12.09 -16.97 1.76
C ILE A 837 -11.49 -17.09 0.35
N HIS A 838 -11.14 -18.30 -0.07
CA HIS A 838 -10.38 -18.55 -1.30
C HIS A 838 -11.26 -18.94 -2.50
N GLU A 839 -12.53 -19.28 -2.27
CA GLU A 839 -13.50 -19.63 -3.29
C GLU A 839 -14.73 -18.70 -3.30
N SER A 840 -15.50 -18.75 -4.39
CA SER A 840 -16.65 -17.86 -4.64
C SER A 840 -18.01 -18.56 -4.57
N ASP A 841 -18.01 -19.90 -4.52
CA ASP A 841 -19.23 -20.71 -4.43
C ASP A 841 -20.02 -20.44 -3.15
N LEU A 842 -21.32 -20.75 -3.19
CA LEU A 842 -22.21 -20.74 -2.03
C LEU A 842 -22.84 -22.12 -1.83
N PRO A 843 -23.09 -22.54 -0.57
CA PRO A 843 -23.82 -23.76 -0.29
C PRO A 843 -25.31 -23.61 -0.62
N SER A 844 -25.87 -24.66 -1.22
CA SER A 844 -27.31 -24.88 -1.37
C SER A 844 -27.69 -26.13 -0.57
N ILE A 845 -28.69 -26.03 0.30
CA ILE A 845 -29.12 -27.10 1.21
C ILE A 845 -30.60 -27.40 1.00
N GLY A 846 -30.95 -28.67 0.78
CA GLY A 846 -32.34 -29.12 0.92
C GLY A 846 -32.66 -29.45 2.37
N LEU A 847 -33.74 -28.89 2.92
CA LEU A 847 -34.22 -29.22 4.26
C LEU A 847 -35.46 -30.13 4.18
N SER A 848 -35.39 -31.27 4.85
CA SER A 848 -36.56 -32.12 5.09
C SER A 848 -36.67 -32.47 6.57
N TYR A 849 -37.90 -32.69 7.05
CA TYR A 849 -38.13 -33.05 8.45
C TYR A 849 -39.28 -34.04 8.61
N GLY A 850 -39.14 -34.93 9.59
CA GLY A 850 -40.16 -35.91 9.96
C GLY A 850 -40.43 -35.88 11.47
N ALA A 851 -41.71 -35.88 11.86
CA ALA A 851 -42.08 -36.03 13.25
C ALA A 851 -42.12 -37.52 13.62
N GLU A 852 -41.46 -37.88 14.70
CA GLU A 852 -41.55 -39.20 15.31
C GLU A 852 -42.50 -39.16 16.50
N GLN A 853 -43.50 -40.03 16.50
CA GLN A 853 -44.40 -40.20 17.63
C GLN A 853 -43.72 -41.02 18.74
N ALA A 854 -44.01 -40.66 19.98
CA ALA A 854 -43.55 -41.38 21.15
C ALA A 854 -44.11 -42.81 21.17
N ALA A 855 -43.27 -43.80 21.46
CA ALA A 855 -43.65 -45.21 21.50
C ALA A 855 -44.55 -45.58 22.70
N GLY A 856 -44.79 -44.65 23.64
CA GLY A 856 -45.64 -44.87 24.82
C GLY A 856 -46.09 -43.59 25.51
N ARG A 857 -47.07 -43.70 26.44
CA ARG A 857 -47.54 -42.61 27.30
C ARG A 857 -46.43 -42.17 28.26
N GLY A 858 -45.65 -41.15 27.88
CA GLY A 858 -44.62 -40.55 28.72
C GLY A 858 -43.33 -40.14 28.00
N ASP A 859 -43.07 -40.70 26.81
CA ASP A 859 -41.96 -40.24 25.97
C ASP A 859 -42.37 -38.96 25.23
N GLY A 860 -41.53 -37.92 25.27
CA GLY A 860 -41.74 -36.73 24.45
C GLY A 860 -41.50 -37.05 22.97
N GLY A 861 -42.38 -36.60 22.08
CA GLY A 861 -42.17 -36.74 20.63
C GLY A 861 -40.85 -36.10 20.16
N ALA A 862 -40.34 -36.50 19.01
CA ALA A 862 -39.11 -35.95 18.43
C ALA A 862 -39.33 -35.51 16.97
N VAL A 863 -38.46 -34.64 16.48
CA VAL A 863 -38.39 -34.28 15.06
C VAL A 863 -37.00 -34.63 14.56
N VAL A 864 -36.92 -35.35 13.45
CA VAL A 864 -35.68 -35.61 12.73
C VAL A 864 -35.57 -34.56 11.63
N LEU A 865 -34.53 -33.74 11.72
CA LEU A 865 -34.14 -32.76 10.71
C LEU A 865 -33.10 -33.41 9.81
N ARG A 866 -33.27 -33.33 8.50
CA ARG A 866 -32.33 -33.82 7.49
C ARG A 866 -31.96 -32.68 6.56
N LEU A 867 -30.69 -32.31 6.57
CA LEU A 867 -30.09 -31.25 5.75
C LEU A 867 -29.16 -31.88 4.71
N GLU A 868 -29.42 -31.67 3.42
CA GLU A 868 -28.64 -32.25 2.32
C GLU A 868 -27.97 -31.16 1.48
N GLN A 869 -26.64 -31.12 1.50
CA GLN A 869 -25.85 -30.16 0.71
C GLN A 869 -25.83 -30.56 -0.76
N ARG A 870 -25.97 -29.58 -1.68
CA ARG A 870 -25.81 -29.75 -3.13
C ARG A 870 -24.48 -29.12 -3.57
N GLY A 871 -23.83 -29.69 -4.59
CA GLY A 871 -22.55 -29.18 -5.11
C GLY A 871 -21.35 -29.46 -4.20
N LYS A 872 -20.43 -28.48 -4.08
CA LYS A 872 -19.24 -28.56 -3.22
C LYS A 872 -19.67 -28.60 -1.74
N LEU A 873 -18.95 -29.35 -0.90
CA LEU A 873 -19.26 -29.43 0.53
C LEU A 873 -18.67 -28.23 1.28
N PHE A 874 -19.49 -27.63 2.15
CA PHE A 874 -19.14 -26.54 3.04
C PHE A 874 -19.18 -26.99 4.51
N GLU A 875 -18.54 -26.18 5.36
CA GLU A 875 -18.75 -26.20 6.80
C GLU A 875 -19.45 -24.91 7.21
N LEU A 876 -20.61 -25.04 7.84
CA LEU A 876 -21.38 -23.89 8.30
C LEU A 876 -22.34 -24.28 9.44
N PRO A 877 -22.62 -23.35 10.37
CA PRO A 877 -23.75 -23.48 11.27
C PRO A 877 -25.04 -23.08 10.53
N VAL A 878 -26.12 -23.83 10.75
CA VAL A 878 -27.46 -23.47 10.28
C VAL A 878 -28.40 -23.47 11.47
N ALA A 879 -28.90 -22.30 11.85
CA ALA A 879 -29.95 -22.19 12.86
C ALA A 879 -31.27 -22.74 12.31
N VAL A 880 -31.89 -23.69 13.00
CA VAL A 880 -33.18 -24.28 12.64
C VAL A 880 -34.18 -24.00 13.75
N THR A 881 -35.21 -23.21 13.43
CA THR A 881 -36.28 -22.84 14.35
C THR A 881 -37.48 -23.77 14.18
N LEU A 882 -37.83 -24.47 15.25
CA LEU A 882 -39.01 -25.30 15.38
C LEU A 882 -40.14 -24.43 15.94
N ARG A 883 -41.11 -24.12 15.08
CA ARG A 883 -42.30 -23.38 15.50
C ARG A 883 -43.37 -24.32 15.97
N TYR A 884 -43.87 -24.11 17.18
CA TYR A 884 -44.92 -24.95 17.76
C TYR A 884 -46.30 -24.32 17.60
N ARG A 885 -47.36 -25.12 17.74
CA ARG A 885 -48.74 -24.59 17.78
C ARG A 885 -49.02 -23.78 19.04
N THR A 886 -48.35 -24.14 20.14
CA THR A 886 -48.52 -23.54 21.47
C THR A 886 -47.18 -23.53 22.20
N GLY A 887 -46.89 -22.46 22.93
CA GLY A 887 -45.63 -22.29 23.66
C GLY A 887 -44.52 -21.61 22.83
N PRO A 888 -43.34 -21.39 23.42
CA PRO A 888 -42.21 -20.76 22.74
C PRO A 888 -41.60 -21.68 21.69
N ASP A 889 -41.09 -21.07 20.62
CA ASP A 889 -40.32 -21.74 19.58
C ASP A 889 -38.94 -22.17 20.12
N ASP A 890 -38.41 -23.29 19.62
CA ASP A 890 -37.03 -23.71 19.91
C ASP A 890 -36.15 -23.39 18.70
N THR A 891 -34.91 -22.97 18.93
CA THR A 891 -33.91 -22.85 17.87
C THR A 891 -32.71 -23.73 18.18
N VAL A 892 -32.32 -24.57 17.22
CA VAL A 892 -31.16 -25.47 17.32
C VAL A 892 -30.18 -25.11 16.21
N VAL A 893 -28.91 -24.92 16.56
CA VAL A 893 -27.84 -24.71 15.57
C VAL A 893 -27.31 -26.07 15.11
N VAL A 894 -27.54 -26.39 13.84
CA VAL A 894 -27.05 -27.61 13.20
C VAL A 894 -25.72 -27.32 12.52
N ARG A 895 -24.66 -28.03 12.90
CA ARG A 895 -23.38 -28.00 12.17
C ARG A 895 -23.50 -28.86 10.92
N VAL A 896 -23.56 -28.23 9.75
CA VAL A 896 -23.60 -28.92 8.47
C VAL A 896 -22.17 -29.02 7.93
N SER A 897 -21.69 -30.26 7.73
CA SER A 897 -20.33 -30.54 7.22
C SER A 897 -20.26 -31.66 6.20
N ASP A 898 -21.25 -32.55 6.20
CA ASP A 898 -21.31 -33.73 5.33
C ASP A 898 -22.33 -33.53 4.22
N ARG A 899 -22.34 -34.44 3.24
CA ARG A 899 -23.36 -34.41 2.17
C ARG A 899 -24.77 -34.41 2.75
N VAL A 900 -24.97 -35.17 3.81
CA VAL A 900 -26.23 -35.27 4.56
C VAL A 900 -25.91 -35.14 6.04
N THR A 901 -26.65 -34.29 6.73
CA THR A 901 -26.59 -34.15 8.20
C THR A 901 -27.98 -34.38 8.76
N GLU A 902 -28.11 -35.35 9.67
CA GLU A 902 -29.35 -35.66 10.36
C GLU A 902 -29.23 -35.34 11.85
N VAL A 903 -30.22 -34.62 12.39
CA VAL A 903 -30.27 -34.22 13.80
C VAL A 903 -31.65 -34.54 14.37
N ARG A 904 -31.67 -35.26 15.49
CA ARG A 904 -32.89 -35.55 16.25
C ARG A 904 -33.08 -34.50 17.35
N VAL A 905 -34.20 -33.79 17.34
CA VAL A 905 -34.54 -32.76 18.33
C VAL A 905 -35.76 -33.21 19.13
N ALA A 906 -35.65 -33.19 20.46
CA ALA A 906 -36.77 -33.51 21.35
C ALA A 906 -37.79 -32.36 21.37
N THR A 907 -39.06 -32.64 21.12
CA THR A 907 -40.13 -31.62 21.15
C THR A 907 -40.75 -31.44 22.54
N GLY A 908 -40.46 -32.36 23.47
CA GLY A 908 -41.11 -32.39 24.78
C GLY A 908 -42.63 -32.61 24.70
N GLY A 909 -43.11 -33.26 23.63
CA GLY A 909 -44.54 -33.50 23.40
C GLY A 909 -45.30 -32.32 22.78
N ARG A 910 -44.63 -31.21 22.46
CA ARG A 910 -45.24 -30.05 21.77
C ARG A 910 -45.54 -30.39 20.31
N GLN A 911 -46.72 -30.00 19.84
CA GLN A 911 -47.09 -30.19 18.44
C GLN A 911 -46.40 -29.17 17.53
N LEU A 912 -45.60 -29.67 16.59
CA LEU A 912 -44.91 -28.88 15.58
C LEU A 912 -45.90 -28.24 14.60
N ARG A 913 -45.71 -26.95 14.31
CA ARG A 913 -46.44 -26.19 13.28
C ARG A 913 -45.63 -26.08 11.98
N SER A 914 -44.36 -25.70 12.07
CA SER A 914 -43.47 -25.54 10.92
C SER A 914 -42.01 -25.57 11.36
N VAL A 915 -41.11 -25.94 10.46
CA VAL A 915 -39.65 -25.77 10.65
C VAL A 915 -39.16 -24.71 9.69
N VAL A 916 -38.36 -23.77 10.19
CA VAL A 916 -37.72 -22.73 9.37
C VAL A 916 -36.23 -22.76 9.64
N ALA A 917 -35.42 -22.99 8.61
CA ALA A 917 -33.97 -22.88 8.72
C ALA A 917 -33.49 -21.49 8.29
N ASN A 918 -32.41 -21.03 8.92
CA ASN A 918 -31.76 -19.74 8.69
C ASN A 918 -32.73 -18.55 8.83
N ALA A 919 -33.69 -18.63 9.75
CA ALA A 919 -34.70 -17.58 9.97
C ALA A 919 -34.08 -16.26 10.44
N GLY A 920 -32.91 -16.32 11.09
CA GLY A 920 -32.14 -15.16 11.53
C GLY A 920 -31.28 -14.54 10.43
N GLU A 921 -31.24 -15.11 9.22
CA GLU A 921 -30.34 -14.69 8.14
C GLU A 921 -28.85 -14.67 8.55
N ASP A 922 -28.47 -15.55 9.48
CA ASP A 922 -27.16 -15.63 10.13
C ASP A 922 -26.14 -16.51 9.35
N ALA A 923 -26.60 -17.27 8.36
CA ALA A 923 -25.75 -18.08 7.49
C ALA A 923 -25.83 -17.69 5.99
N LEU A 924 -24.68 -17.72 5.31
CA LEU A 924 -24.55 -17.49 3.86
C LEU A 924 -24.93 -18.74 3.04
N VAL A 925 -26.20 -19.13 3.08
CA VAL A 925 -26.69 -20.36 2.46
C VAL A 925 -28.03 -20.13 1.76
N GLU A 926 -28.25 -20.85 0.66
CA GLU A 926 -29.55 -21.01 0.01
C GLU A 926 -30.21 -22.29 0.55
N ILE A 927 -31.46 -22.19 1.03
CA ILE A 927 -32.18 -23.33 1.60
C ILE A 927 -33.48 -23.53 0.82
N ASP A 928 -33.66 -24.76 0.32
CA ASP A 928 -34.87 -25.24 -0.37
C ASP A 928 -35.72 -26.16 0.51
#